data_AF-A0A3Q7JLM6-F1
#
_entry.id   AF-A0A3Q7JLM6-F1
#
_cell.length_a   1.000
_cell.length_b   1.000
_cell.length_c   1.000
_cell.angle_alpha   90.00
_cell.angle_beta   90.00
_cell.angle_gamma   90.00
#
_symmetry.space_group_name_H-M   'P 1'
#
loop_
_entity.id
_entity.type
_entity.pdbx_description
1 polymer ?
#
loop_
_entity_poly.entity_id
_entity_poly.type
_entity_poly.pdbx_seq_one_letter_code
_entity_poly.pdbx_strand_id
1 'polypeptide(L)'
;MATTTEANDEASRRSTTKIVDASLWWDPFPQLLAELESVSPYSDLPSPLEKKIKENHAWFLDTVSLFKPPNLKSREALDASRLKIGLHQITVETDKKEAAVKISSALCLDEVQSYILVDRTIDQKCIVADGVFRELPHLVMLQYYLERQCLMKCTRHIIMQAFMYYLSYSSPNAVYIATRSQDAFIVDEAQKLISDGLDRKFFSVLQENLHSNFPENMDVDLYTLWAEEIVTEDNVVLDVLFLIFYEFCPCTGELWKKLCLLYEGFISNSYNFGRLAVSAEAVSSIYHAKLQLLLILIETLDLENLLQMVHDETPFRHGYVTFSLSEVEEIDAMVSTFDVFENKESGPLVLAWAVFLCLISSLPGKEENSILMEIDHIGYVRQAFEAGSLSSFLEIIENDILRDFDGPITGFRSVLRTFLSAFIASYEINLQLEDGNLKLILDILCKIYQGEESLCTQFWDRESFVDGPIRCLLCSLEGEFPFRTAELLQLLTALCEGAWPAECVFNFLDKSTGLSSPVDISSCAIVNDASQTVMVVQPLHLPGIEGLVIPSGTRGHLLKMIDRDIALVRWEFPQSGIVVLLLRLAQGLYLEKTSEIVMTLGFLSRLVTFNMGVCYSLLDLGGYMHDEMNSPTEHLRINVAEIICAFIKNLSPDCSGVELMSMGVKILAKMLKCSPYHVSRLIVQANIFDVAFKTNPFKVDSNGLSSGSWLLSGRLAKMLLIDCEQNDCQLTLSVLDFTMQLMDSGMENDVVLALVIFSIQYVLVNHEFWNYKNKHTRWKVTLKVLEVLKKCILSISYIQKLGEVVKDILFGDSSIHNALCRLVCTTSDVLEKLYFSRLYGLTDIEGLQQAIVLGLDILSSMLSDFSMVVPTFTVFCQAVISQTAKPVPVVTAVISLMSFFRNPC
;
A
#
# COMPACT_ATOMS: atom_id res chain seq x y z
N MET A 1 17.38 84.35 -19.38
CA MET A 1 15.91 84.33 -19.24
C MET A 1 15.39 83.39 -20.32
N ALA A 2 15.54 82.08 -20.17
CA ALA A 2 14.76 81.18 -19.32
C ALA A 2 13.31 81.06 -19.81
N THR A 3 13.13 80.31 -20.89
CA THR A 3 11.91 79.61 -21.31
C THR A 3 12.37 78.56 -22.33
N THR A 4 11.75 77.38 -22.30
CA THR A 4 12.00 76.18 -23.14
C THR A 4 13.16 75.27 -22.74
N THR A 5 12.95 74.40 -21.74
CA THR A 5 13.53 73.02 -21.65
C THR A 5 12.95 72.27 -20.43
N GLU A 6 11.63 72.16 -20.30
CA GLU A 6 10.99 71.29 -19.27
C GLU A 6 9.87 70.41 -19.85
N ALA A 7 9.78 70.27 -21.18
CA ALA A 7 8.70 69.52 -21.84
C ALA A 7 9.18 68.37 -22.73
N ASN A 8 10.45 67.95 -22.65
CA ASN A 8 11.01 66.88 -23.50
C ASN A 8 11.58 65.67 -22.75
N ASP A 9 11.50 65.59 -21.42
CA ASP A 9 11.99 64.43 -20.66
C ASP A 9 10.94 63.33 -20.42
N GLU A 10 9.69 63.50 -20.86
CA GLU A 10 8.67 62.43 -20.80
C GLU A 10 8.55 61.61 -22.10
N ALA A 11 9.27 61.96 -23.16
CA ALA A 11 9.14 61.33 -24.48
C ALA A 11 10.24 60.30 -24.84
N SER A 12 11.05 59.83 -23.87
CA SER A 12 12.06 58.79 -24.12
C SER A 12 12.08 57.61 -23.15
N ARG A 13 10.92 57.19 -22.61
CA ARG A 13 10.76 55.76 -22.24
C ARG A 13 10.68 54.93 -23.52
N ARG A 14 11.83 54.77 -24.20
CA ARG A 14 11.99 53.70 -25.19
C ARG A 14 11.63 52.41 -24.45
N SER A 15 10.62 51.70 -24.94
CA SER A 15 10.31 50.34 -24.52
C SER A 15 11.50 49.44 -24.85
N THR A 16 12.50 49.42 -23.98
CA THR A 16 13.69 48.59 -24.13
C THR A 16 13.24 47.14 -24.02
N THR A 17 13.41 46.39 -25.10
CA THR A 17 13.16 44.95 -25.16
C THR A 17 14.51 44.26 -25.25
N LYS A 18 14.83 43.39 -24.30
CA LYS A 18 16.04 42.55 -24.35
C LYS A 18 15.65 41.11 -24.71
N ILE A 19 16.49 40.47 -25.54
CA ILE A 19 16.32 39.08 -25.96
C ILE A 19 17.27 38.24 -25.11
N VAL A 20 16.75 37.16 -24.53
CA VAL A 20 17.52 36.20 -23.73
C VAL A 20 17.36 34.79 -24.30
N ASP A 21 18.14 33.85 -23.77
CA ASP A 21 18.16 32.44 -24.20
C ASP A 21 16.77 31.79 -24.06
N ALA A 22 16.34 31.05 -25.09
CA ALA A 22 15.06 30.39 -25.12
C ALA A 22 14.95 29.27 -24.07
N SER A 23 16.06 28.62 -23.68
CA SER A 23 16.02 27.55 -22.67
C SER A 23 15.83 28.04 -21.23
N LEU A 24 15.68 29.36 -21.02
CA LEU A 24 15.27 29.92 -19.74
C LEU A 24 13.75 29.81 -19.50
N TRP A 25 12.97 29.46 -20.53
CA TRP A 25 11.53 29.26 -20.42
C TRP A 25 11.18 27.78 -20.35
N TRP A 26 10.18 27.45 -19.52
CA TRP A 26 9.53 26.14 -19.46
C TRP A 26 8.04 26.33 -19.20
N ASP A 27 7.20 25.43 -19.70
CA ASP A 27 5.79 25.40 -19.31
C ASP A 27 5.62 24.67 -17.96
N PRO A 28 4.61 25.01 -17.13
CA PRO A 28 4.48 24.45 -15.79
C PRO A 28 4.42 22.91 -15.77
N PHE A 29 5.40 22.27 -15.15
CA PHE A 29 5.44 20.80 -15.05
C PHE A 29 4.32 20.19 -14.22
N PRO A 30 3.78 20.83 -13.16
CA PRO A 30 2.62 20.29 -12.45
C PRO A 30 1.40 20.06 -13.37
N GLN A 31 1.22 20.91 -14.38
CA GLN A 31 0.14 20.75 -15.36
C GLN A 31 0.42 19.58 -16.29
N LEU A 32 1.67 19.43 -16.75
CA LEU A 32 2.06 18.31 -17.59
C LEU A 32 1.93 16.96 -16.85
N LEU A 33 2.32 16.92 -15.58
CA LEU A 33 2.18 15.73 -14.74
C LEU A 33 0.70 15.36 -14.58
N ALA A 34 -0.17 16.33 -14.26
CA ALA A 34 -1.61 16.09 -14.16
C ALA A 34 -2.22 15.59 -15.48
N GLU A 35 -1.76 16.13 -16.63
CA GLU A 35 -2.17 15.63 -17.95
C GLU A 35 -1.71 14.17 -18.17
N LEU A 36 -0.47 13.83 -17.80
CA LEU A 36 0.06 12.46 -17.90
C LEU A 36 -0.71 11.48 -17.00
N GLU A 37 -0.95 11.84 -15.74
CA GLU A 37 -1.66 11.02 -14.75
C GLU A 37 -3.15 10.84 -15.08
N SER A 38 -3.74 11.77 -15.84
CA SER A 38 -5.13 11.66 -16.29
C SER A 38 -5.35 10.61 -17.38
N VAL A 39 -4.27 10.16 -18.05
CA VAL A 39 -4.33 9.17 -19.13
C VAL A 39 -4.28 7.76 -18.55
N SER A 40 -5.11 6.86 -19.08
CA SER A 40 -5.05 5.45 -18.67
C SER A 40 -3.72 4.84 -19.10
N PRO A 41 -3.03 4.08 -18.22
CA PRO A 41 -1.72 3.49 -18.52
C PRO A 41 -1.73 2.48 -19.68
N TYR A 42 -2.91 2.05 -20.14
CA TYR A 42 -3.09 1.09 -21.24
C TYR A 42 -3.61 1.72 -22.54
N SER A 43 -3.76 3.04 -22.59
CA SER A 43 -4.24 3.75 -23.79
C SER A 43 -3.13 4.53 -24.49
N ASP A 44 -3.20 4.61 -25.83
CA ASP A 44 -2.31 5.48 -26.61
C ASP A 44 -2.42 6.93 -26.13
N LEU A 45 -1.29 7.63 -26.05
CA LEU A 45 -1.25 9.02 -25.63
C LEU A 45 -1.97 9.92 -26.66
N PRO A 46 -2.75 10.91 -26.21
CA PRO A 46 -3.31 11.90 -27.12
C PRO A 46 -2.20 12.63 -27.89
N SER A 47 -2.38 12.82 -29.21
CA SER A 47 -1.37 13.48 -30.07
C SER A 47 -0.84 14.85 -29.58
N PRO A 48 -1.64 15.70 -28.89
CA PRO A 48 -1.11 16.93 -28.30
C PRO A 48 -0.10 16.67 -27.17
N LEU A 49 -0.34 15.63 -26.36
CA LEU A 49 0.51 15.25 -25.24
C LEU A 49 1.81 14.61 -25.75
N GLU A 50 1.74 13.75 -26.77
CA GLU A 50 2.95 13.23 -27.44
C GLU A 50 3.86 14.34 -27.95
N LYS A 51 3.26 15.38 -28.56
CA LYS A 51 4.00 16.55 -29.03
C LYS A 51 4.66 17.30 -27.87
N LYS A 52 3.94 17.52 -26.76
CA LYS A 52 4.49 18.16 -25.56
C LYS A 52 5.66 17.36 -24.99
N ILE A 53 5.56 16.03 -24.93
CA ILE A 53 6.64 15.16 -24.45
C ILE A 53 7.88 15.31 -25.35
N LYS A 54 7.72 15.23 -26.67
CA LYS A 54 8.83 15.41 -27.64
C LYS A 54 9.49 16.80 -27.51
N GLU A 55 8.69 17.85 -27.36
CA GLU A 55 9.19 19.22 -27.21
C GLU A 55 9.96 19.41 -25.89
N ASN A 56 9.63 18.65 -24.85
CA ASN A 56 10.28 18.68 -23.53
C ASN A 56 11.37 17.60 -23.34
N HIS A 57 11.74 16.84 -24.37
CA HIS A 57 12.76 15.79 -24.29
C HIS A 57 14.06 16.25 -23.61
N ALA A 58 14.56 17.44 -23.96
CA ALA A 58 15.76 17.99 -23.33
C ALA A 58 15.58 18.25 -21.82
N TRP A 59 14.38 18.66 -21.39
CA TRP A 59 14.06 18.82 -19.97
C TRP A 59 14.03 17.47 -19.23
N PHE A 60 13.55 16.40 -19.85
CA PHE A 60 13.58 15.08 -19.24
C PHE A 60 14.99 14.50 -19.17
N LEU A 61 15.84 14.75 -20.18
CA LEU A 61 17.22 14.24 -20.23
C LEU A 61 18.17 15.00 -19.30
N ASP A 62 18.18 16.32 -19.37
CA ASP A 62 19.08 17.18 -18.58
C ASP A 62 18.47 17.57 -17.22
N THR A 63 17.22 17.19 -16.96
CA THR A 63 16.51 17.28 -15.68
C THR A 63 16.69 18.64 -14.99
N VAL A 64 17.20 18.63 -13.77
CA VAL A 64 17.34 19.82 -12.92
C VAL A 64 18.47 20.75 -13.38
N SER A 65 19.37 20.31 -14.26
CA SER A 65 20.48 21.14 -14.75
C SER A 65 20.03 22.28 -15.69
N LEU A 66 18.81 22.22 -16.21
CA LEU A 66 18.20 23.31 -16.97
C LEU A 66 17.62 24.43 -16.09
N PHE A 67 17.55 24.23 -14.78
CA PHE A 67 17.45 25.32 -13.82
C PHE A 67 18.86 25.90 -13.63
N LYS A 68 19.19 26.90 -14.45
CA LYS A 68 20.55 27.40 -14.62
C LYS A 68 21.00 28.23 -13.41
N PRO A 69 22.32 28.28 -13.13
CA PRO A 69 22.87 29.16 -12.10
C PRO A 69 22.75 30.65 -12.48
N PRO A 70 22.97 31.58 -11.52
CA PRO A 70 22.89 33.02 -11.76
C PRO A 70 23.81 33.49 -12.90
N ASN A 71 23.31 34.40 -13.72
CA ASN A 71 24.00 34.86 -14.92
C ASN A 71 23.90 36.38 -15.06
N LEU A 72 25.05 37.05 -15.16
CA LEU A 72 25.13 38.50 -15.30
C LEU A 72 24.29 39.02 -16.48
N LYS A 73 24.23 38.28 -17.60
CA LYS A 73 23.42 38.67 -18.76
C LYS A 73 21.92 38.64 -18.45
N SER A 74 21.46 37.66 -17.69
CA SER A 74 20.07 37.51 -17.25
C SER A 74 19.70 38.60 -16.25
N ARG A 75 20.59 38.90 -15.31
CA ARG A 75 20.44 40.03 -14.38
C ARG A 75 20.27 41.36 -15.08
N GLU A 76 21.17 41.68 -16.00
CA GLU A 76 21.10 42.90 -16.81
C GLU A 76 19.87 42.92 -17.74
N ALA A 77 19.32 41.74 -18.08
CA ALA A 77 18.12 41.65 -18.90
C ALA A 77 16.90 42.20 -18.17
N LEU A 78 16.80 41.99 -16.86
CA LEU A 78 15.73 42.52 -16.00
C LEU A 78 15.76 44.05 -15.82
N ASP A 79 16.76 44.76 -16.36
CA ASP A 79 16.72 46.23 -16.45
C ASP A 79 15.87 46.73 -17.62
N ALA A 80 15.47 45.85 -18.55
CA ALA A 80 14.61 46.17 -19.66
C ALA A 80 13.12 46.19 -19.25
N SER A 81 12.32 47.02 -19.92
CA SER A 81 10.86 47.04 -19.70
C SER A 81 10.15 45.77 -20.15
N ARG A 82 10.72 45.07 -21.14
CA ARG A 82 10.18 43.83 -21.69
C ARG A 82 11.30 42.83 -21.96
N LEU A 83 11.03 41.57 -21.68
CA LEU A 83 11.91 40.44 -21.98
C LEU A 83 11.29 39.60 -23.08
N LYS A 84 12.11 39.20 -24.06
CA LYS A 84 11.74 38.20 -25.06
C LYS A 84 12.56 36.93 -24.82
N ILE A 85 11.87 35.83 -24.52
CA ILE A 85 12.45 34.52 -24.19
C ILE A 85 11.94 33.52 -25.23
N GLY A 86 12.73 33.26 -26.27
CA GLY A 86 12.24 32.48 -27.43
C GLY A 86 10.99 33.11 -28.06
N LEU A 87 9.86 32.39 -28.00
CA LEU A 87 8.55 32.82 -28.48
C LEU A 87 7.74 33.64 -27.46
N HIS A 88 8.16 33.65 -26.19
CA HIS A 88 7.42 34.29 -25.09
C HIS A 88 7.89 35.72 -24.84
N GLN A 89 6.99 36.56 -24.34
CA GLN A 89 7.27 37.94 -23.98
C GLN A 89 6.68 38.27 -22.60
N ILE A 90 7.52 38.80 -21.70
CA ILE A 90 7.15 39.12 -20.32
C ILE A 90 7.38 40.61 -20.09
N THR A 91 6.48 41.25 -19.34
CA THR A 91 6.64 42.64 -18.89
C THR A 91 7.34 42.63 -17.53
N VAL A 92 8.39 43.44 -17.38
CA VAL A 92 9.16 43.48 -16.12
C VAL A 92 8.61 44.56 -15.20
N GLU A 93 8.06 44.13 -14.07
CA GLU A 93 7.59 44.99 -12.98
C GLU A 93 8.67 45.16 -11.91
N THR A 94 8.78 46.35 -11.35
CA THR A 94 9.88 46.69 -10.42
C THR A 94 9.80 45.87 -9.13
N ASP A 95 8.61 45.68 -8.57
CA ASP A 95 8.40 44.93 -7.32
C ASP A 95 8.72 43.44 -7.51
N LYS A 96 8.26 42.85 -8.64
CA LYS A 96 8.54 41.45 -9.01
C LYS A 96 10.04 41.24 -9.26
N LYS A 97 10.72 42.21 -9.89
CA LYS A 97 12.17 42.16 -10.12
C LYS A 97 12.97 42.13 -8.82
N GLU A 98 12.63 42.98 -7.85
CA GLU A 98 13.34 43.01 -6.56
C GLU A 98 13.20 41.69 -5.81
N ALA A 99 12.01 41.07 -5.85
CA ALA A 99 11.78 39.74 -5.31
C ALA A 99 12.60 38.68 -6.06
N ALA A 100 12.59 38.72 -7.41
CA ALA A 100 13.31 37.77 -8.26
C ALA A 100 14.83 37.77 -8.00
N VAL A 101 15.45 38.93 -7.79
CA VAL A 101 16.89 39.03 -7.49
C VAL A 101 17.21 38.43 -6.12
N LYS A 102 16.35 38.63 -5.12
CA LYS A 102 16.52 38.02 -3.79
C LYS A 102 16.40 36.48 -3.88
N ILE A 103 15.39 36.00 -4.59
CA ILE A 103 15.14 34.56 -4.78
C ILE A 103 16.27 33.91 -5.57
N SER A 104 16.75 34.54 -6.64
CA SER A 104 17.91 34.10 -7.42
C SER A 104 19.13 33.88 -6.54
N SER A 105 19.42 34.82 -5.62
CA SER A 105 20.53 34.67 -4.68
C SER A 105 20.32 33.56 -3.64
N ALA A 106 19.08 33.32 -3.22
CA ALA A 106 18.75 32.31 -2.22
C ALA A 106 18.74 30.88 -2.79
N LEU A 107 18.30 30.70 -4.03
CA LEU A 107 18.16 29.39 -4.67
C LEU A 107 19.30 29.06 -5.63
N CYS A 108 20.27 29.97 -5.79
CA CYS A 108 21.31 29.88 -6.82
C CYS A 108 20.71 29.63 -8.23
N LEU A 109 19.65 30.37 -8.56
CA LEU A 109 18.89 30.24 -9.81
C LEU A 109 19.11 31.46 -10.71
N ASP A 110 19.08 31.28 -12.02
CA ASP A 110 19.12 32.35 -13.01
C ASP A 110 18.07 33.43 -12.72
N GLU A 111 18.46 34.70 -12.87
CA GLU A 111 17.63 35.84 -12.50
C GLU A 111 16.32 35.90 -13.32
N VAL A 112 16.35 35.50 -14.60
CA VAL A 112 15.15 35.45 -15.46
C VAL A 112 14.23 34.30 -15.06
N GLN A 113 14.78 33.11 -14.75
CA GLN A 113 13.98 31.98 -14.25
C GLN A 113 13.35 32.29 -12.89
N SER A 114 14.09 32.98 -12.02
CA SER A 114 13.58 33.47 -10.74
C SER A 114 12.43 34.47 -10.92
N TYR A 115 12.51 35.34 -11.94
CA TYR A 115 11.41 36.26 -12.28
C TYR A 115 10.17 35.51 -12.75
N ILE A 116 10.32 34.51 -13.63
CA ILE A 116 9.21 33.69 -14.12
C ILE A 116 8.46 33.02 -12.95
N LEU A 117 9.19 32.49 -11.96
CA LEU A 117 8.60 31.85 -10.78
C LEU A 117 7.82 32.86 -9.91
N VAL A 118 8.40 34.04 -9.65
CA VAL A 118 7.72 35.11 -8.90
C VAL A 118 6.43 35.54 -9.60
N ASP A 119 6.50 35.74 -10.92
CA ASP A 119 5.37 36.17 -11.74
C ASP A 119 4.23 35.14 -11.68
N ARG A 120 4.53 33.86 -11.91
CA ARG A 120 3.56 32.75 -11.83
C ARG A 120 2.94 32.60 -10.45
N THR A 121 3.74 32.72 -9.40
CA THR A 121 3.27 32.54 -8.01
C THR A 121 2.28 33.63 -7.61
N ILE A 122 2.51 34.86 -8.06
CA ILE A 122 1.63 36.00 -7.80
C ILE A 122 0.34 35.89 -8.61
N ASP A 123 0.42 35.48 -9.88
CA ASP A 123 -0.74 35.42 -10.78
C ASP A 123 -1.70 34.25 -10.46
N GLN A 124 -1.20 33.14 -9.90
CA GLN A 124 -2.03 31.96 -9.57
C GLN A 124 -2.91 32.13 -8.33
N LYS A 125 -2.56 33.03 -7.41
CA LYS A 125 -3.33 33.26 -6.19
C LYS A 125 -4.15 34.54 -6.35
N CYS A 126 -5.47 34.48 -6.18
CA CYS A 126 -6.34 35.66 -6.15
C CYS A 126 -6.08 36.46 -4.85
N ILE A 127 -4.94 37.15 -4.76
CA ILE A 127 -4.42 37.70 -3.49
C ILE A 127 -5.07 39.06 -3.17
N VAL A 128 -5.72 39.12 -2.00
CA VAL A 128 -6.17 40.36 -1.37
C VAL A 128 -5.16 40.80 -0.29
N ALA A 129 -4.42 41.88 -0.59
CA ALA A 129 -3.71 42.83 0.30
C ALA A 129 -2.49 42.41 1.20
N ASP A 130 -1.47 43.29 1.17
CA ASP A 130 -0.35 43.68 2.07
C ASP A 130 0.35 42.69 3.03
N GLY A 131 -0.28 41.62 3.53
CA GLY A 131 0.37 40.66 4.44
C GLY A 131 1.36 39.70 3.74
N VAL A 132 1.21 39.56 2.43
CA VAL A 132 1.75 38.45 1.62
C VAL A 132 3.20 38.62 1.18
N PHE A 133 3.72 39.86 1.09
CA PHE A 133 5.12 40.08 0.70
C PHE A 133 6.14 39.56 1.72
N ARG A 134 5.72 39.30 2.97
CA ARG A 134 6.58 38.68 3.99
C ARG A 134 6.75 37.17 3.77
N GLU A 135 5.76 36.49 3.21
CA GLU A 135 5.74 35.03 2.99
C GLU A 135 6.04 34.64 1.53
N LEU A 136 6.16 35.61 0.61
CA LEU A 136 6.46 35.37 -0.80
C LEU A 136 7.71 34.50 -1.06
N PRO A 137 8.84 34.65 -0.34
CA PRO A 137 10.00 33.78 -0.54
C PRO A 137 9.71 32.31 -0.28
N HIS A 138 8.92 31.98 0.75
CA HIS A 138 8.51 30.60 1.03
C HIS A 138 7.66 30.02 -0.09
N LEU A 139 6.70 30.79 -0.58
CA LEU A 139 5.79 30.34 -1.65
C LEU A 139 6.55 30.11 -2.96
N VAL A 140 7.46 31.01 -3.32
CA VAL A 140 8.24 30.86 -4.56
C VAL A 140 9.23 29.71 -4.44
N MET A 141 9.82 29.49 -3.27
CA MET A 141 10.69 28.35 -3.03
C MET A 141 9.94 27.01 -3.13
N LEU A 142 8.76 26.92 -2.53
CA LEU A 142 7.91 25.73 -2.66
C LEU A 142 7.51 25.51 -4.13
N GLN A 143 7.15 26.58 -4.86
CA GLN A 143 6.85 26.46 -6.29
C GLN A 143 8.08 26.00 -7.09
N TYR A 144 9.28 26.48 -6.77
CA TYR A 144 10.51 26.06 -7.42
C TYR A 144 10.78 24.56 -7.27
N TYR A 145 10.71 24.04 -6.03
CA TYR A 145 10.91 22.63 -5.75
C TYR A 145 9.78 21.77 -6.33
N LEU A 146 8.53 22.26 -6.28
CA LEU A 146 7.40 21.60 -6.93
C LEU A 146 7.62 21.44 -8.44
N GLU A 147 8.10 22.46 -9.15
CA GLU A 147 8.40 22.37 -10.58
C GLU A 147 9.49 21.34 -10.88
N ARG A 148 10.56 21.31 -10.08
CA ARG A 148 11.66 20.35 -10.22
C ARG A 148 11.23 18.91 -9.95
N GLN A 149 10.49 18.70 -8.88
CA GLN A 149 9.95 17.38 -8.54
C GLN A 149 8.93 16.92 -9.57
N CYS A 150 8.02 17.80 -10.03
CA CYS A 150 7.07 17.45 -11.08
C CYS A 150 7.76 17.10 -12.40
N LEU A 151 8.86 17.77 -12.76
CA LEU A 151 9.69 17.38 -13.92
C LEU A 151 10.19 15.94 -13.79
N MET A 152 10.80 15.59 -12.65
CA MET A 152 11.32 14.24 -12.42
C MET A 152 10.20 13.20 -12.32
N LYS A 153 9.06 13.55 -11.71
CA LYS A 153 7.84 12.72 -11.67
C LYS A 153 7.26 12.50 -13.06
N CYS A 154 7.32 13.49 -13.97
CA CYS A 154 6.94 13.28 -15.38
C CYS A 154 7.85 12.23 -16.03
N THR A 155 9.18 12.33 -15.85
CA THR A 155 10.13 11.32 -16.36
C THR A 155 9.84 9.94 -15.79
N ARG A 156 9.60 9.85 -14.48
CA ARG A 156 9.19 8.61 -13.81
C ARG A 156 7.93 8.02 -14.42
N HIS A 157 6.91 8.85 -14.67
CA HIS A 157 5.64 8.42 -15.25
C HIS A 157 5.80 7.92 -16.69
N ILE A 158 6.65 8.58 -17.49
CA ILE A 158 7.00 8.14 -18.86
C ILE A 158 7.61 6.73 -18.83
N ILE A 159 8.59 6.50 -17.95
CA ILE A 159 9.26 5.20 -17.82
C ILE A 159 8.28 4.14 -17.30
N MET A 160 7.46 4.48 -16.30
CA MET A 160 6.46 3.56 -15.75
C MET A 160 5.39 3.18 -16.77
N GLN A 161 4.88 4.13 -17.57
CA GLN A 161 3.92 3.83 -18.63
C GLN A 161 4.54 2.94 -19.72
N ALA A 162 5.80 3.21 -20.11
CA ALA A 162 6.52 2.35 -21.04
C ALA A 162 6.64 0.91 -20.50
N PHE A 163 6.93 0.75 -19.20
CA PHE A 163 7.02 -0.55 -18.53
C PHE A 163 5.68 -1.30 -18.53
N MET A 164 4.59 -0.63 -18.17
CA MET A 164 3.26 -1.23 -18.17
C MET A 164 2.83 -1.67 -19.58
N TYR A 165 3.24 -0.93 -20.61
CA TYR A 165 3.02 -1.31 -22.01
C TYR A 165 3.75 -2.60 -22.36
N TYR A 166 5.01 -2.76 -21.95
CA TYR A 166 5.78 -4.01 -22.13
C TYR A 166 5.10 -5.21 -21.46
N LEU A 167 4.70 -5.10 -20.20
CA LEU A 167 4.04 -6.18 -19.47
C LEU A 167 2.70 -6.60 -20.10
N SER A 168 1.95 -5.64 -20.65
CA SER A 168 0.68 -5.94 -21.32
C SER A 168 0.87 -6.83 -22.56
N TYR A 169 2.05 -6.80 -23.17
CA TYR A 169 2.38 -7.59 -24.37
C TYR A 169 2.83 -9.02 -24.03
N SER A 170 3.40 -9.23 -22.85
CA SER A 170 3.90 -10.52 -22.36
C SER A 170 2.82 -11.42 -21.74
N SER A 171 1.59 -10.92 -21.56
CA SER A 171 0.48 -11.70 -21.00
C SER A 171 -0.17 -12.63 -22.04
N PRO A 172 -0.41 -13.92 -21.74
CA PRO A 172 -1.08 -14.87 -22.64
C PRO A 172 -2.50 -14.47 -23.07
N ASN A 173 -3.15 -13.55 -22.34
CA ASN A 173 -4.51 -13.08 -22.63
C ASN A 173 -4.56 -11.80 -23.49
N ALA A 174 -3.43 -11.23 -23.90
CA ALA A 174 -3.35 -9.96 -24.66
C ALA A 174 -3.58 -10.09 -26.18
N VAL A 175 -4.36 -11.09 -26.61
CA VAL A 175 -4.64 -11.40 -28.02
C VAL A 175 -5.37 -10.27 -28.75
N TYR A 176 -5.93 -9.29 -28.05
CA TYR A 176 -6.67 -8.16 -28.67
C TYR A 176 -5.82 -6.92 -29.00
N ILE A 177 -4.58 -6.78 -28.52
CA ILE A 177 -3.74 -5.59 -28.78
C ILE A 177 -2.65 -5.88 -29.82
N ALA A 178 -2.33 -7.16 -30.06
CA ALA A 178 -1.23 -7.66 -30.88
C ALA A 178 -1.26 -7.33 -32.39
N THR A 179 -2.13 -6.43 -32.87
CA THR A 179 -2.18 -6.04 -34.29
C THR A 179 -1.76 -4.58 -34.56
N ARG A 180 -1.29 -3.81 -33.56
CA ARG A 180 -0.93 -2.38 -33.76
C ARG A 180 0.41 -1.89 -33.18
N SER A 181 1.15 -2.67 -32.41
CA SER A 181 2.03 -2.12 -31.36
C SER A 181 3.54 -2.35 -31.53
N GLN A 182 4.07 -2.20 -32.74
CA GLN A 182 5.51 -1.96 -32.92
C GLN A 182 5.87 -0.46 -32.84
N ASP A 183 4.87 0.43 -32.66
CA ASP A 183 5.01 1.89 -32.82
C ASP A 183 4.43 2.69 -31.62
N ALA A 184 4.55 2.21 -30.38
CA ALA A 184 4.05 2.95 -29.21
C ALA A 184 5.02 4.08 -28.84
N PHE A 185 4.63 5.34 -29.12
CA PHE A 185 5.49 6.52 -28.93
C PHE A 185 6.17 6.59 -27.55
N ILE A 186 5.45 6.23 -26.47
CA ILE A 186 5.99 6.33 -25.11
C ILE A 186 7.14 5.36 -24.85
N VAL A 187 7.11 4.18 -25.48
CA VAL A 187 8.17 3.18 -25.38
C VAL A 187 9.41 3.66 -26.10
N ASP A 188 9.25 4.19 -27.32
CA ASP A 188 10.34 4.78 -28.09
C ASP A 188 11.00 5.95 -27.35
N GLU A 189 10.19 6.82 -26.74
CA GLU A 189 10.69 7.97 -26.00
C GLU A 189 11.45 7.56 -24.73
N ALA A 190 10.94 6.59 -23.96
CA ALA A 190 11.62 6.06 -22.79
C ALA A 190 12.96 5.41 -23.16
N GLN A 191 12.98 4.56 -24.20
CA GLN A 191 14.22 3.97 -24.72
C GLN A 191 15.20 5.02 -25.19
N LYS A 192 14.71 6.06 -25.89
CA LYS A 192 15.55 7.15 -26.36
C LYS A 192 16.21 7.89 -25.20
N LEU A 193 15.45 8.26 -24.16
CA LEU A 193 15.99 8.90 -22.96
C LEU A 193 17.08 8.04 -22.31
N ILE A 194 16.85 6.74 -22.15
CA ILE A 194 17.84 5.81 -21.58
C ILE A 194 19.08 5.73 -22.47
N SER A 195 18.90 5.62 -23.80
CA SER A 195 20.02 5.58 -24.76
C SER A 195 20.84 6.87 -24.80
N ASP A 196 20.20 8.01 -24.51
CA ASP A 196 20.84 9.32 -24.43
C ASP A 196 21.55 9.54 -23.07
N GLY A 197 21.50 8.57 -22.16
CA GLY A 197 22.27 8.53 -20.91
C GLY A 197 21.54 9.10 -19.69
N LEU A 198 20.21 8.97 -19.64
CA LEU A 198 19.37 9.43 -18.53
C LEU A 198 19.81 8.89 -17.16
N ASP A 199 20.18 7.61 -17.09
CA ASP A 199 20.70 6.93 -15.88
C ASP A 199 21.92 7.66 -15.30
N ARG A 200 22.88 8.02 -16.15
CA ARG A 200 24.09 8.74 -15.76
C ARG A 200 23.78 10.15 -15.30
N LYS A 201 22.81 10.81 -15.93
CA LYS A 201 22.36 12.17 -15.56
C LYS A 201 21.73 12.18 -14.18
N PHE A 202 20.81 11.26 -13.90
CA PHE A 202 20.20 11.12 -12.58
C PHE A 202 21.22 10.74 -11.50
N PHE A 203 22.17 9.85 -11.82
CA PHE A 203 23.27 9.53 -10.92
C PHE A 203 24.12 10.78 -10.58
N SER A 204 24.44 11.62 -11.58
CA SER A 204 25.16 12.88 -11.34
C SER A 204 24.36 13.86 -10.47
N VAL A 205 23.05 13.98 -10.70
CA VAL A 205 22.16 14.84 -9.88
C VAL A 205 22.17 14.39 -8.42
N LEU A 206 22.03 13.08 -8.17
CA LEU A 206 22.11 12.53 -6.82
C LEU A 206 23.45 12.86 -6.16
N GLN A 207 24.56 12.69 -6.87
CA GLN A 207 25.88 13.07 -6.36
C GLN A 207 25.98 14.56 -6.05
N GLU A 208 25.50 15.43 -6.92
CA GLU A 208 25.53 16.88 -6.71
C GLU A 208 24.71 17.29 -5.48
N ASN A 209 23.51 16.75 -5.30
CA ASN A 209 22.65 16.99 -4.15
C ASN A 209 23.34 16.58 -2.84
N LEU A 210 23.94 15.39 -2.79
CA LEU A 210 24.63 14.87 -1.61
C LEU A 210 25.84 15.72 -1.20
N HIS A 211 26.51 16.38 -2.15
CA HIS A 211 27.66 17.25 -1.90
C HIS A 211 27.28 18.74 -1.77
N SER A 212 26.01 19.10 -2.01
CA SER A 212 25.54 20.48 -1.97
C SER A 212 25.65 21.07 -0.55
N ASN A 213 25.99 22.36 -0.47
CA ASN A 213 25.98 23.11 0.79
C ASN A 213 24.80 24.08 0.80
N PHE A 214 24.32 24.40 2.00
CA PHE A 214 23.23 25.34 2.17
C PHE A 214 23.59 26.73 1.62
N PRO A 215 22.64 27.47 1.02
CA PRO A 215 22.85 28.87 0.64
C PRO A 215 23.12 29.74 1.88
N GLU A 216 24.26 30.42 1.92
CA GLU A 216 24.60 31.35 3.01
C GLU A 216 23.55 32.49 3.04
N ASN A 217 22.89 32.71 4.19
CA ASN A 217 21.84 33.72 4.50
C ASN A 217 20.36 33.30 4.42
N MET A 218 20.03 32.01 4.49
CA MET A 218 18.64 31.53 4.56
C MET A 218 18.07 31.52 5.99
N ASP A 219 16.78 31.87 6.16
CA ASP A 219 16.07 31.78 7.45
C ASP A 219 15.86 30.32 7.88
N VAL A 220 15.66 30.04 9.17
CA VAL A 220 15.52 28.68 9.71
C VAL A 220 14.36 27.94 9.08
N ASP A 221 13.21 28.59 8.91
CA ASP A 221 12.03 27.97 8.32
C ASP A 221 12.24 27.63 6.83
N LEU A 222 12.96 28.49 6.09
CA LEU A 222 13.35 28.25 4.70
C LEU A 222 14.41 27.14 4.61
N TYR A 223 15.36 27.07 5.55
CA TYR A 223 16.36 26.01 5.59
C TYR A 223 15.72 24.64 5.83
N THR A 224 14.74 24.54 6.73
CA THR A 224 14.01 23.28 6.94
C THR A 224 13.27 22.85 5.68
N LEU A 225 12.57 23.78 5.02
CA LEU A 225 11.91 23.50 3.74
C LEU A 225 12.92 23.01 2.70
N TRP A 226 14.05 23.71 2.55
CA TRP A 226 15.11 23.32 1.62
C TRP A 226 15.57 21.88 1.85
N ALA A 227 15.83 21.51 3.10
CA ALA A 227 16.29 20.18 3.44
C ALA A 227 15.24 19.09 3.13
N GLU A 228 13.96 19.34 3.46
CA GLU A 228 12.86 18.42 3.14
C GLU A 228 12.69 18.24 1.63
N GLU A 229 12.73 19.33 0.86
CA GLU A 229 12.54 19.28 -0.58
C GLU A 229 13.71 18.62 -1.31
N ILE A 230 14.97 18.83 -0.87
CA ILE A 230 16.16 18.18 -1.46
C ILE A 230 16.12 16.66 -1.25
N VAL A 231 15.79 16.20 -0.04
CA VAL A 231 15.69 14.75 0.21
C VAL A 231 14.51 14.15 -0.57
N THR A 232 13.42 14.90 -0.74
CA THR A 232 12.30 14.49 -1.60
C THR A 232 12.73 14.35 -3.06
N GLU A 233 13.57 15.26 -3.58
CA GLU A 233 14.16 15.11 -4.90
C GLU A 233 15.02 13.86 -5.01
N ASP A 234 15.91 13.61 -4.05
CA ASP A 234 16.78 12.42 -4.03
C ASP A 234 15.96 11.11 -4.09
N ASN A 235 14.83 11.04 -3.38
CA ASN A 235 13.93 9.90 -3.42
C ASN A 235 13.28 9.70 -4.82
N VAL A 236 12.88 10.78 -5.49
CA VAL A 236 12.33 10.70 -6.86
C VAL A 236 13.42 10.29 -7.86
N VAL A 237 14.66 10.75 -7.66
CA VAL A 237 15.81 10.32 -8.48
C VAL A 237 16.04 8.82 -8.33
N LEU A 238 16.05 8.30 -7.11
CA LEU A 238 16.22 6.87 -6.83
C LEU A 238 15.07 6.02 -7.38
N ASP A 239 13.83 6.52 -7.32
CA ASP A 239 12.68 5.88 -7.98
C ASP A 239 12.88 5.70 -9.48
N VAL A 240 13.34 6.76 -10.17
CA VAL A 240 13.59 6.70 -11.62
C VAL A 240 14.72 5.72 -11.93
N LEU A 241 15.81 5.76 -11.15
CA LEU A 241 16.92 4.82 -11.31
C LEU A 241 16.47 3.37 -11.09
N PHE A 242 15.66 3.11 -10.06
CA PHE A 242 15.08 1.79 -9.82
C PHE A 242 14.28 1.30 -11.04
N LEU A 243 13.37 2.11 -11.56
CA LEU A 243 12.56 1.73 -12.73
C LEU A 243 13.42 1.45 -13.97
N ILE A 244 14.52 2.18 -14.17
CA ILE A 244 15.44 1.95 -15.28
C ILE A 244 16.12 0.58 -15.14
N PHE A 245 16.65 0.26 -13.95
CA PHE A 245 17.39 -0.99 -13.72
C PHE A 245 16.50 -2.22 -13.60
N TYR A 246 15.25 -2.05 -13.16
CA TYR A 246 14.32 -3.15 -12.95
C TYR A 246 13.90 -3.85 -14.25
N GLU A 247 13.91 -3.19 -15.40
CA GLU A 247 13.48 -3.81 -16.68
C GLU A 247 14.29 -3.37 -17.91
N PHE A 248 14.71 -2.10 -17.99
CA PHE A 248 15.15 -1.54 -19.27
C PHE A 248 16.65 -1.65 -19.52
N CYS A 249 17.48 -1.64 -18.47
CA CYS A 249 18.93 -1.57 -18.63
C CYS A 249 19.65 -2.39 -17.56
N PRO A 250 20.46 -3.39 -17.94
CA PRO A 250 21.33 -4.08 -16.99
C PRO A 250 22.38 -3.11 -16.45
N CYS A 251 22.64 -3.16 -15.14
CA CYS A 251 23.64 -2.31 -14.53
C CYS A 251 25.06 -2.78 -14.87
N THR A 252 25.87 -1.91 -15.47
CA THR A 252 27.28 -2.22 -15.71
C THR A 252 28.07 -2.35 -14.40
N GLY A 253 29.11 -3.19 -14.36
CA GLY A 253 29.98 -3.31 -13.20
C GLY A 253 30.55 -1.96 -12.74
N GLU A 254 30.96 -1.07 -13.65
CA GLU A 254 31.45 0.27 -13.28
C GLU A 254 30.41 1.09 -12.51
N LEU A 255 29.16 1.08 -12.96
CA LEU A 255 28.08 1.84 -12.33
C LEU A 255 27.65 1.21 -11.00
N TRP A 256 27.59 -0.13 -10.94
CA TRP A 256 27.30 -0.86 -9.70
C TRP A 256 28.29 -0.50 -8.59
N LYS A 257 29.60 -0.48 -8.91
CA LYS A 257 30.65 -0.08 -7.95
C LYS A 257 30.46 1.34 -7.45
N LYS A 258 30.07 2.27 -8.33
CA LYS A 258 29.78 3.67 -7.95
C LYS A 258 28.55 3.77 -7.04
N LEU A 259 27.50 3.01 -7.30
CA LEU A 259 26.30 2.93 -6.45
C LEU A 259 26.64 2.32 -5.08
N CYS A 260 27.48 1.29 -5.05
CA CYS A 260 27.94 0.64 -3.82
C CYS A 260 28.73 1.62 -2.92
N LEU A 261 29.63 2.42 -3.51
CA LEU A 261 30.34 3.48 -2.79
C LEU A 261 29.39 4.58 -2.27
N LEU A 262 28.35 4.95 -3.03
CA LEU A 262 27.32 5.84 -2.52
C LEU A 262 26.60 5.22 -1.32
N TYR A 263 26.24 3.94 -1.38
CA TYR A 263 25.57 3.25 -0.29
C TYR A 263 26.43 3.16 0.97
N GLU A 264 27.72 2.85 0.83
CA GLU A 264 28.68 2.91 1.94
C GLU A 264 28.71 4.31 2.56
N GLY A 265 28.71 5.35 1.73
CA GLY A 265 28.65 6.73 2.20
C GLY A 265 27.35 7.11 2.91
N PHE A 266 26.21 6.52 2.49
CA PHE A 266 24.90 6.69 3.13
C PHE A 266 24.88 6.08 4.53
N ILE A 267 25.40 4.85 4.66
CA ILE A 267 25.43 4.14 5.95
C ILE A 267 26.42 4.79 6.91
N SER A 268 27.61 5.16 6.43
CA SER A 268 28.64 5.82 7.22
C SER A 268 28.32 7.28 7.58
N ASN A 269 27.20 7.82 7.10
CA ASN A 269 26.80 9.23 7.24
C ASN A 269 27.89 10.22 6.79
N SER A 270 28.67 9.87 5.77
CA SER A 270 29.75 10.71 5.26
C SER A 270 29.26 11.88 4.39
N TYR A 271 28.01 11.82 3.94
CA TYR A 271 27.33 12.89 3.19
C TYR A 271 26.60 13.88 4.11
N ASN A 272 25.99 14.91 3.51
CA ASN A 272 25.26 15.96 4.23
C ASN A 272 23.99 15.48 4.95
N PHE A 273 23.67 14.18 5.00
CA PHE A 273 22.46 13.68 5.67
C PHE A 273 22.36 14.06 7.15
N GLY A 274 23.46 14.09 7.89
CA GLY A 274 23.46 14.60 9.26
C GLY A 274 23.05 16.07 9.38
N ARG A 275 23.21 16.86 8.30
CA ARG A 275 22.77 18.26 8.21
C ARG A 275 21.34 18.40 7.68
N LEU A 276 20.88 17.45 6.86
CA LEU A 276 19.54 17.41 6.29
C LEU A 276 18.49 16.81 7.25
N ALA A 277 18.93 16.07 8.28
CA ALA A 277 18.09 15.49 9.33
C ALA A 277 17.53 16.55 10.32
N VAL A 278 16.79 17.53 9.79
CA VAL A 278 16.31 18.72 10.52
C VAL A 278 14.85 18.60 10.99
N SER A 279 14.09 17.70 10.38
CA SER A 279 12.69 17.40 10.71
C SER A 279 12.45 15.89 10.70
N ALA A 280 11.30 15.46 11.23
CA ALA A 280 10.94 14.04 11.25
C ALA A 280 10.70 13.52 9.83
N GLU A 281 10.11 14.36 8.98
CA GLU A 281 9.86 14.12 7.55
C GLU A 281 11.17 13.94 6.79
N ALA A 282 12.16 14.81 7.02
CA ALA A 282 13.47 14.68 6.39
C ALA A 282 14.21 13.41 6.85
N VAL A 283 14.16 13.07 8.15
CA VAL A 283 14.75 11.82 8.67
C VAL A 283 14.11 10.58 8.04
N SER A 284 12.78 10.56 7.95
CA SER A 284 12.03 9.48 7.30
C SER A 284 12.39 9.36 5.82
N SER A 285 12.49 10.49 5.13
CA SER A 285 12.85 10.56 3.70
C SER A 285 14.29 10.13 3.44
N ILE A 286 15.25 10.45 4.34
CA ILE A 286 16.64 9.99 4.25
C ILE A 286 16.70 8.46 4.42
N TYR A 287 15.95 7.94 5.39
CA TYR A 287 15.86 6.50 5.57
C TYR A 287 15.26 5.82 4.34
N HIS A 288 14.22 6.39 3.73
CA HIS A 288 13.67 5.89 2.46
C HIS A 288 14.72 5.83 1.33
N ALA A 289 15.51 6.89 1.16
CA ALA A 289 16.58 6.93 0.16
C ALA A 289 17.62 5.81 0.36
N LYS A 290 17.99 5.52 1.62
CA LYS A 290 18.87 4.38 1.96
C LYS A 290 18.27 3.05 1.50
N LEU A 291 16.97 2.85 1.74
CA LEU A 291 16.28 1.62 1.37
C LEU A 291 16.15 1.45 -0.15
N GLN A 292 15.79 2.51 -0.87
CA GLN A 292 15.72 2.47 -2.33
C GLN A 292 17.08 2.11 -2.93
N LEU A 293 18.18 2.72 -2.46
CA LEU A 293 19.51 2.41 -2.96
C LEU A 293 19.96 0.97 -2.65
N LEU A 294 19.64 0.45 -1.45
CA LEU A 294 19.85 -0.95 -1.11
C LEU A 294 19.11 -1.88 -2.10
N LEU A 295 17.83 -1.60 -2.36
CA LEU A 295 17.02 -2.43 -3.25
C LEU A 295 17.48 -2.36 -4.71
N ILE A 296 17.95 -1.18 -5.18
CA ILE A 296 18.60 -1.05 -6.49
C ILE A 296 19.85 -1.92 -6.55
N LEU A 297 20.69 -1.92 -5.50
CA LEU A 297 21.89 -2.75 -5.47
C LEU A 297 21.58 -4.25 -5.49
N ILE A 298 20.53 -4.68 -4.79
CA ILE A 298 20.08 -6.10 -4.80
C ILE A 298 19.51 -6.47 -6.17
N GLU A 299 18.65 -5.63 -6.75
CA GLU A 299 18.05 -5.87 -8.07
C GLU A 299 19.12 -6.03 -9.15
N THR A 300 20.12 -5.15 -9.13
CA THR A 300 21.20 -5.15 -10.12
C THR A 300 22.19 -6.31 -10.01
N LEU A 301 22.07 -7.16 -8.97
CA LEU A 301 22.75 -8.47 -8.93
C LEU A 301 22.10 -9.49 -9.89
N ASP A 302 20.88 -9.22 -10.35
CA ASP A 302 20.14 -10.05 -11.31
C ASP A 302 19.99 -11.51 -10.85
N LEU A 303 19.51 -11.65 -9.60
CA LEU A 303 19.30 -12.94 -8.95
C LEU A 303 18.25 -13.79 -9.69
N GLU A 304 17.34 -13.16 -10.43
CA GLU A 304 16.34 -13.83 -11.24
C GLU A 304 16.99 -14.62 -12.38
N ASN A 305 17.84 -13.99 -13.20
CA ASN A 305 18.53 -14.69 -14.27
C ASN A 305 19.49 -15.76 -13.72
N LEU A 306 20.14 -15.52 -12.58
CA LEU A 306 20.97 -16.53 -11.94
C LEU A 306 20.16 -17.75 -11.45
N LEU A 307 18.97 -17.53 -10.89
CA LEU A 307 18.08 -18.63 -10.52
C LEU A 307 17.64 -19.43 -11.74
N GLN A 308 17.30 -18.77 -12.84
CA GLN A 308 16.95 -19.43 -14.10
C GLN A 308 18.12 -20.28 -14.60
N MET A 309 19.34 -19.75 -14.57
CA MET A 309 20.53 -20.49 -14.99
C MET A 309 20.81 -21.73 -14.13
N VAL A 310 20.60 -21.64 -12.82
CA VAL A 310 20.70 -22.81 -11.92
C VAL A 310 19.62 -23.84 -12.24
N HIS A 311 18.37 -23.40 -12.45
CA HIS A 311 17.26 -24.27 -12.82
C HIS A 311 17.50 -24.99 -14.16
N ASP A 312 18.03 -24.28 -15.16
CA ASP A 312 18.28 -24.80 -16.50
C ASP A 312 19.63 -25.52 -16.66
N GLU A 313 20.40 -25.65 -15.57
CA GLU A 313 21.77 -26.19 -15.57
C GLU A 313 22.68 -25.50 -16.62
N THR A 314 22.53 -24.17 -16.76
CA THR A 314 23.30 -23.38 -17.74
C THR A 314 24.66 -22.99 -17.16
N PRO A 315 25.79 -23.33 -17.81
CA PRO A 315 27.11 -22.97 -17.32
C PRO A 315 27.39 -21.47 -17.47
N PHE A 316 28.22 -20.91 -16.59
CA PHE A 316 28.55 -19.48 -16.52
C PHE A 316 28.95 -18.85 -17.87
N ARG A 317 29.71 -19.57 -18.72
CA ARG A 317 30.18 -19.05 -20.02
C ARG A 317 29.10 -18.93 -21.09
N HIS A 318 27.99 -19.65 -20.95
CA HIS A 318 26.90 -19.69 -21.93
C HIS A 318 25.65 -18.97 -21.45
N GLY A 319 25.54 -18.70 -20.15
CA GLY A 319 24.46 -17.91 -19.57
C GLY A 319 24.70 -16.40 -19.69
N TYR A 320 23.62 -15.66 -19.54
CA TYR A 320 23.67 -14.21 -19.41
C TYR A 320 23.91 -13.87 -17.93
N VAL A 321 25.13 -13.45 -17.60
CA VAL A 321 25.48 -12.96 -16.25
C VAL A 321 25.88 -11.50 -16.36
N THR A 322 25.32 -10.66 -15.49
CA THR A 322 25.52 -9.21 -15.48
C THR A 322 26.99 -8.80 -15.36
N PHE A 323 27.78 -9.57 -14.60
CA PHE A 323 29.18 -9.27 -14.31
C PHE A 323 30.14 -10.31 -14.89
N SER A 324 31.27 -9.83 -15.41
CA SER A 324 32.43 -10.67 -15.72
C SER A 324 33.13 -11.17 -14.46
N LEU A 325 33.91 -12.25 -14.56
CA LEU A 325 34.66 -12.80 -13.41
C LEU A 325 35.59 -11.76 -12.75
N SER A 326 36.26 -10.91 -13.55
CA SER A 326 37.10 -9.84 -13.02
C SER A 326 36.30 -8.78 -12.27
N GLU A 327 35.09 -8.46 -12.73
CA GLU A 327 34.22 -7.53 -12.03
C GLU A 327 33.70 -8.13 -10.71
N VAL A 328 33.43 -9.44 -10.67
CA VAL A 328 33.04 -10.14 -9.43
C VAL A 328 34.16 -10.06 -8.39
N GLU A 329 35.43 -10.26 -8.79
CA GLU A 329 36.58 -10.10 -7.88
C GLU A 329 36.72 -8.67 -7.35
N GLU A 330 36.57 -7.67 -8.23
CA GLU A 330 36.63 -6.26 -7.82
C GLU A 330 35.47 -5.89 -6.88
N ILE A 331 34.27 -6.40 -7.16
CA ILE A 331 33.08 -6.20 -6.32
C ILE A 331 33.28 -6.87 -4.96
N ASP A 332 33.75 -8.12 -4.91
CA ASP A 332 34.05 -8.82 -3.66
C ASP A 332 35.07 -8.05 -2.81
N ALA A 333 36.10 -7.48 -3.44
CA ALA A 333 37.08 -6.65 -2.74
C ALA A 333 36.47 -5.40 -2.11
N MET A 334 35.38 -4.83 -2.64
CA MET A 334 34.65 -3.74 -1.97
C MET A 334 33.64 -4.24 -0.95
N VAL A 335 32.88 -5.31 -1.24
CA VAL A 335 31.91 -5.83 -0.27
C VAL A 335 32.62 -6.32 1.01
N SER A 336 33.83 -6.86 0.87
CA SER A 336 34.67 -7.24 2.01
C SER A 336 35.14 -6.09 2.91
N THR A 337 35.05 -4.82 2.47
CA THR A 337 35.41 -3.66 3.31
C THR A 337 34.29 -3.22 4.24
N PHE A 338 33.06 -3.71 4.04
CA PHE A 338 31.94 -3.37 4.92
C PHE A 338 32.14 -3.99 6.31
N ASP A 339 32.26 -3.13 7.32
CA ASP A 339 32.23 -3.57 8.72
C ASP A 339 30.78 -3.75 9.17
N VAL A 340 30.30 -4.98 9.05
CA VAL A 340 28.94 -5.40 9.43
C VAL A 340 28.70 -5.28 10.95
N PHE A 341 29.77 -5.26 11.77
CA PHE A 341 29.67 -5.15 13.22
C PHE A 341 29.50 -3.70 13.67
N GLU A 342 30.20 -2.76 13.03
CA GLU A 342 30.01 -1.33 13.26
C GLU A 342 28.72 -0.81 12.61
N ASN A 343 28.43 -1.27 11.38
CA ASN A 343 27.33 -0.78 10.56
C ASN A 343 26.38 -1.90 10.15
N LYS A 344 25.46 -2.27 11.04
CA LYS A 344 24.47 -3.33 10.81
C LYS A 344 23.57 -3.10 9.59
N GLU A 345 23.39 -1.85 9.16
CA GLU A 345 22.64 -1.49 7.93
C GLU A 345 23.27 -2.08 6.65
N SER A 346 24.55 -2.47 6.68
CA SER A 346 25.20 -3.14 5.54
C SER A 346 24.87 -4.63 5.41
N GLY A 347 24.38 -5.26 6.48
CA GLY A 347 24.11 -6.70 6.54
C GLY A 347 23.23 -7.24 5.40
N PRO A 348 22.09 -6.60 5.07
CA PRO A 348 21.23 -7.00 3.95
C PRO A 348 21.95 -7.10 2.60
N LEU A 349 22.84 -6.14 2.29
CA LEU A 349 23.62 -6.14 1.05
C LEU A 349 24.67 -7.26 1.06
N VAL A 350 25.34 -7.46 2.20
CA VAL A 350 26.31 -8.55 2.37
C VAL A 350 25.64 -9.92 2.23
N LEU A 351 24.41 -10.07 2.74
CA LEU A 351 23.64 -11.30 2.56
C LEU A 351 23.27 -11.55 1.10
N ALA A 352 22.81 -10.50 0.39
CA ALA A 352 22.50 -10.58 -1.04
C ALA A 352 23.73 -10.96 -1.87
N TRP A 353 24.90 -10.38 -1.55
CA TRP A 353 26.17 -10.76 -2.18
C TRP A 353 26.54 -12.22 -1.92
N ALA A 354 26.35 -12.72 -0.70
CA ALA A 354 26.62 -14.11 -0.36
C ALA A 354 25.73 -15.09 -1.15
N VAL A 355 24.44 -14.76 -1.31
CA VAL A 355 23.48 -15.53 -2.14
C VAL A 355 23.93 -15.54 -3.60
N PHE A 356 24.28 -14.38 -4.17
CA PHE A 356 24.80 -14.26 -5.53
C PHE A 356 26.02 -15.17 -5.76
N LEU A 357 27.01 -15.11 -4.85
CA LEU A 357 28.20 -15.95 -4.90
C LEU A 357 27.87 -17.45 -4.80
N CYS A 358 26.90 -17.82 -3.95
CA CYS A 358 26.46 -19.20 -3.79
C CYS A 358 25.82 -19.76 -5.08
N LEU A 359 24.92 -19.00 -5.70
CA LEU A 359 24.27 -19.39 -6.95
C LEU A 359 25.27 -19.53 -8.09
N ILE A 360 26.20 -18.58 -8.25
CA ILE A 360 27.27 -18.68 -9.25
C ILE A 360 28.14 -19.91 -8.99
N SER A 361 28.49 -20.15 -7.72
CA SER A 361 29.23 -21.34 -7.31
C SER A 361 28.42 -22.62 -7.46
N SER A 362 27.12 -22.56 -7.75
CA SER A 362 26.23 -23.70 -7.97
C SER A 362 26.12 -24.12 -9.44
N LEU A 363 26.48 -23.23 -10.38
CA LEU A 363 26.41 -23.46 -11.83
C LEU A 363 27.35 -24.58 -12.32
N PRO A 364 27.01 -25.33 -13.39
CA PRO A 364 27.86 -26.40 -13.92
C PRO A 364 29.15 -25.88 -14.58
N GLY A 365 30.20 -26.71 -14.60
CA GLY A 365 31.52 -26.37 -15.19
C GLY A 365 32.53 -25.74 -14.23
N LYS A 366 32.31 -25.88 -12.91
CA LYS A 366 33.08 -25.26 -11.81
C LYS A 366 34.58 -25.59 -11.80
N GLU A 367 34.95 -26.74 -12.34
CA GLU A 367 36.33 -27.25 -12.32
C GLU A 367 37.32 -26.37 -13.12
N GLU A 368 36.82 -25.45 -13.97
CA GLU A 368 37.64 -24.53 -14.76
C GLU A 368 37.92 -23.17 -14.11
N ASN A 369 37.24 -22.81 -13.00
CA ASN A 369 37.30 -21.47 -12.40
C ASN A 369 37.71 -21.54 -10.92
N SER A 370 39.02 -21.60 -10.63
CA SER A 370 39.55 -21.75 -9.25
C SER A 370 39.21 -20.60 -8.31
N ILE A 371 39.02 -19.39 -8.85
CA ILE A 371 38.94 -18.15 -8.05
C ILE A 371 37.60 -18.02 -7.31
N LEU A 372 36.49 -18.45 -7.92
CA LEU A 372 35.17 -18.42 -7.27
C LEU A 372 35.09 -19.38 -6.07
N MET A 373 35.87 -20.48 -6.09
CA MET A 373 35.92 -21.41 -4.97
C MET A 373 36.76 -20.90 -3.78
N GLU A 374 37.54 -19.83 -3.96
CA GLU A 374 38.34 -19.22 -2.89
C GLU A 374 37.53 -18.20 -2.06
N ILE A 375 36.40 -17.71 -2.58
CA ILE A 375 35.56 -16.71 -1.90
C ILE A 375 34.68 -17.39 -0.83
N ASP A 376 34.83 -16.96 0.43
CA ASP A 376 34.09 -17.50 1.57
C ASP A 376 32.68 -16.89 1.71
N HIS A 377 31.79 -17.29 0.79
CA HIS A 377 30.37 -16.91 0.86
C HIS A 377 29.68 -17.34 2.17
N ILE A 378 30.11 -18.43 2.82
CA ILE A 378 29.58 -18.86 4.13
C ILE A 378 29.98 -17.89 5.24
N GLY A 379 31.20 -17.36 5.18
CA GLY A 379 31.70 -16.29 6.05
C GLY A 379 30.81 -15.05 6.00
N TYR A 380 30.40 -14.61 4.80
CA TYR A 380 29.47 -13.49 4.63
C TYR A 380 28.08 -13.78 5.21
N VAL A 381 27.53 -14.98 4.99
CA VAL A 381 26.24 -15.37 5.59
C VAL A 381 26.29 -15.28 7.11
N ARG A 382 27.36 -15.79 7.74
CA ARG A 382 27.52 -15.72 9.20
C ARG A 382 27.54 -14.28 9.69
N GLN A 383 28.32 -13.41 9.04
CA GLN A 383 28.38 -11.98 9.38
C GLN A 383 27.03 -11.31 9.24
N ALA A 384 26.32 -11.57 8.14
CA ALA A 384 24.99 -11.03 7.89
C ALA A 384 23.96 -11.49 8.93
N PHE A 385 24.00 -12.74 9.37
CA PHE A 385 23.13 -13.23 10.45
C PHE A 385 23.49 -12.61 11.81
N GLU A 386 24.76 -12.44 12.12
CA GLU A 386 25.21 -11.75 13.34
C GLU A 386 24.75 -10.27 13.36
N ALA A 387 24.65 -9.62 12.20
CA ALA A 387 24.03 -8.29 12.07
C ALA A 387 22.49 -8.29 12.11
N GLY A 388 21.83 -9.45 12.03
CA GLY A 388 20.37 -9.54 12.03
C GLY A 388 19.72 -9.19 10.70
N SER A 389 20.37 -9.47 9.56
CA SER A 389 19.93 -9.03 8.23
C SER A 389 18.50 -9.45 7.84
N LEU A 390 18.04 -10.64 8.25
CA LEU A 390 16.65 -11.05 8.03
C LEU A 390 15.66 -10.18 8.81
N SER A 391 16.00 -9.84 10.06
CA SER A 391 15.20 -8.90 10.85
C SER A 391 15.18 -7.52 10.21
N SER A 392 16.30 -7.07 9.62
CA SER A 392 16.36 -5.82 8.87
C SER A 392 15.44 -5.85 7.64
N PHE A 393 15.43 -6.94 6.86
CA PHE A 393 14.48 -7.08 5.74
C PHE A 393 13.02 -7.06 6.20
N LEU A 394 12.70 -7.71 7.32
CA LEU A 394 11.36 -7.65 7.89
C LEU A 394 11.00 -6.22 8.29
N GLU A 395 11.89 -5.50 8.98
CA GLU A 395 11.71 -4.10 9.34
C GLU A 395 11.48 -3.22 8.11
N ILE A 396 12.25 -3.41 7.03
CA ILE A 396 12.11 -2.69 5.76
C ILE A 396 10.70 -2.86 5.18
N ILE A 397 10.15 -4.07 5.19
CA ILE A 397 8.83 -4.35 4.61
C ILE A 397 7.70 -3.88 5.54
N GLU A 398 7.90 -3.98 6.85
CA GLU A 398 6.93 -3.52 7.85
C GLU A 398 6.87 -2.00 7.98
N ASN A 399 7.94 -1.30 7.58
CA ASN A 399 7.98 0.14 7.63
C ASN A 399 7.00 0.74 6.60
N ASP A 400 6.00 1.46 7.11
CA ASP A 400 5.00 2.16 6.29
C ASP A 400 5.64 3.23 5.39
N ILE A 401 6.92 3.60 5.63
CA ILE A 401 7.68 4.48 4.74
C ILE A 401 7.60 4.04 3.27
N LEU A 402 7.78 2.76 2.94
CA LEU A 402 7.64 2.34 1.54
C LEU A 402 6.22 2.55 0.99
N ARG A 403 5.18 2.53 1.84
CA ARG A 403 3.77 2.71 1.46
C ARG A 403 3.32 4.18 1.40
N ASP A 404 3.93 5.02 2.22
CA ASP A 404 3.55 6.43 2.38
C ASP A 404 4.13 7.32 1.27
N PHE A 405 5.18 6.88 0.56
CA PHE A 405 5.74 7.56 -0.60
C PHE A 405 5.13 7.03 -1.91
N ASP A 406 4.79 7.93 -2.83
CA ASP A 406 4.49 7.58 -4.22
C ASP A 406 5.75 6.92 -4.81
N GLY A 407 5.80 5.59 -4.98
CA GLY A 407 6.96 4.87 -5.53
C GLY A 407 6.58 3.48 -6.08
N PRO A 408 7.51 2.76 -6.74
CA PRO A 408 7.25 1.45 -7.35
C PRO A 408 7.26 0.30 -6.32
N ILE A 409 6.36 0.37 -5.33
CA ILE A 409 6.30 -0.53 -4.16
C ILE A 409 6.22 -2.01 -4.57
N THR A 410 5.39 -2.34 -5.55
CA THR A 410 5.27 -3.70 -6.07
C THR A 410 6.59 -4.21 -6.66
N GLY A 411 7.36 -3.33 -7.31
CA GLY A 411 8.71 -3.64 -7.79
C GLY A 411 9.65 -3.98 -6.64
N PHE A 412 9.70 -3.15 -5.59
CA PHE A 412 10.50 -3.43 -4.39
C PHE A 412 10.14 -4.78 -3.74
N ARG A 413 8.84 -5.10 -3.64
CA ARG A 413 8.37 -6.41 -3.13
C ARG A 413 8.80 -7.55 -4.05
N SER A 414 8.80 -7.34 -5.37
CA SER A 414 9.32 -8.32 -6.34
C SER A 414 10.81 -8.59 -6.13
N VAL A 415 11.64 -7.55 -5.95
CA VAL A 415 13.08 -7.72 -5.68
C VAL A 415 13.31 -8.56 -4.42
N LEU A 416 12.59 -8.24 -3.34
CA LEU A 416 12.68 -8.99 -2.09
C LEU A 416 12.17 -10.42 -2.22
N ARG A 417 11.12 -10.65 -3.01
CA ARG A 417 10.63 -11.99 -3.34
C ARG A 417 11.72 -12.81 -4.04
N THR A 418 12.31 -12.26 -5.10
CA THR A 418 13.38 -12.91 -5.87
C THR A 418 14.58 -13.19 -4.98
N PHE A 419 15.01 -12.23 -4.18
CA PHE A 419 16.10 -12.43 -3.20
C PHE A 419 15.76 -13.53 -2.19
N LEU A 420 14.58 -13.54 -1.58
CA LEU A 420 14.21 -14.58 -0.60
C LEU A 420 14.14 -15.96 -1.25
N SER A 421 13.63 -16.05 -2.48
CA SER A 421 13.63 -17.30 -3.22
C SER A 421 15.05 -17.80 -3.52
N ALA A 422 15.91 -16.90 -3.97
CA ALA A 422 17.32 -17.17 -4.20
C ALA A 422 18.01 -17.66 -2.92
N PHE A 423 17.74 -17.00 -1.79
CA PHE A 423 18.25 -17.40 -0.48
C PHE A 423 17.78 -18.80 -0.07
N ILE A 424 16.48 -19.12 -0.26
CA ILE A 424 15.93 -20.46 0.03
C ILE A 424 16.62 -21.53 -0.85
N ALA A 425 16.83 -21.22 -2.13
CA ALA A 425 17.49 -22.11 -3.08
C ALA A 425 18.98 -22.35 -2.75
N SER A 426 19.70 -21.31 -2.33
CA SER A 426 21.15 -21.38 -2.06
C SER A 426 21.50 -22.21 -0.83
N TYR A 427 20.70 -22.14 0.24
CA TYR A 427 21.10 -22.69 1.55
C TYR A 427 20.20 -23.81 2.07
N GLU A 428 19.28 -24.32 1.25
CA GLU A 428 18.38 -25.44 1.57
C GLU A 428 17.83 -25.34 3.00
N ILE A 429 16.91 -24.40 3.24
CA ILE A 429 16.30 -24.16 4.56
C ILE A 429 15.65 -25.44 5.07
N ASN A 430 16.38 -26.18 5.89
CA ASN A 430 15.87 -27.37 6.55
C ASN A 430 14.84 -26.95 7.60
N LEU A 431 13.68 -27.62 7.63
CA LEU A 431 12.64 -27.45 8.67
C LEU A 431 13.13 -27.79 10.10
N GLN A 432 14.40 -28.15 10.27
CA GLN A 432 15.11 -28.37 11.54
C GLN A 432 15.91 -27.15 12.03
N LEU A 433 15.95 -26.04 11.26
CA LEU A 433 16.53 -24.79 11.71
C LEU A 433 15.92 -24.39 13.05
N GLU A 434 16.73 -23.80 13.94
CA GLU A 434 16.25 -23.17 15.17
C GLU A 434 14.99 -22.35 14.84
N ASP A 435 13.85 -22.67 15.48
CA ASP A 435 12.51 -22.26 15.04
C ASP A 435 12.35 -20.75 14.77
N GLY A 436 13.26 -19.91 15.29
CA GLY A 436 13.33 -18.47 15.04
C GLY A 436 13.60 -18.07 13.58
N ASN A 437 14.52 -18.73 12.86
CA ASN A 437 14.89 -18.30 11.50
C ASN A 437 13.82 -18.64 10.46
N LEU A 438 13.25 -19.85 10.54
CA LEU A 438 12.13 -20.24 9.68
C LEU A 438 10.93 -19.29 9.87
N LYS A 439 10.64 -18.94 11.12
CA LYS A 439 9.58 -17.97 11.44
C LYS A 439 9.84 -16.61 10.78
N LEU A 440 11.05 -16.06 10.91
CA LEU A 440 11.41 -14.79 10.26
C LEU A 440 11.25 -14.85 8.74
N ILE A 441 11.65 -15.95 8.10
CA ILE A 441 11.51 -16.13 6.65
C ILE A 441 10.03 -16.16 6.25
N LEU A 442 9.19 -16.89 7.01
CA LEU A 442 7.75 -16.90 6.78
C LEU A 442 7.12 -15.52 7.02
N ASP A 443 7.52 -14.81 8.07
CA ASP A 443 7.06 -13.45 8.35
C ASP A 443 7.39 -12.51 7.17
N ILE A 444 8.62 -12.56 6.65
CA ILE A 444 9.05 -11.80 5.47
C ILE A 444 8.21 -12.17 4.23
N LEU A 445 8.10 -13.46 3.90
CA LEU A 445 7.33 -13.92 2.74
C LEU A 445 5.87 -13.47 2.85
N CYS A 446 5.26 -13.62 4.03
CA CYS A 446 3.88 -13.20 4.23
C CYS A 446 3.70 -11.70 3.97
N LYS A 447 4.65 -10.87 4.40
CA LYS A 447 4.58 -9.42 4.17
C LYS A 447 4.83 -9.02 2.71
N ILE A 448 5.66 -9.78 1.98
CA ILE A 448 5.89 -9.59 0.54
C ILE A 448 4.61 -9.83 -0.24
N TYR A 449 3.92 -10.95 0.01
CA TYR A 449 2.72 -11.31 -0.73
C TYR A 449 1.46 -10.56 -0.27
N GLN A 450 1.40 -10.14 1.01
CA GLN A 450 0.23 -9.49 1.56
C GLN A 450 -0.11 -8.18 0.84
N GLY A 451 -1.32 -8.13 0.29
CA GLY A 451 -1.83 -7.04 -0.54
C GLY A 451 -1.41 -7.06 -2.01
N GLU A 452 -0.58 -8.01 -2.47
CA GLU A 452 -0.06 -8.07 -3.85
C GLU A 452 -0.67 -9.23 -4.66
N GLU A 453 -1.79 -8.96 -5.34
CA GLU A 453 -2.46 -9.96 -6.20
C GLU A 453 -1.59 -10.43 -7.37
N SER A 454 -0.77 -9.55 -7.95
CA SER A 454 0.13 -9.87 -9.07
C SER A 454 1.19 -10.90 -8.66
N LEU A 455 1.85 -10.68 -7.51
CA LEU A 455 2.84 -11.62 -6.97
C LEU A 455 2.21 -12.95 -6.57
N CYS A 456 1.03 -12.93 -5.94
CA CYS A 456 0.30 -14.17 -5.63
C CYS A 456 -0.06 -14.95 -6.90
N THR A 457 -0.42 -14.26 -7.97
CA THR A 457 -0.71 -14.89 -9.26
C THR A 457 0.54 -15.55 -9.84
N GLN A 458 1.68 -14.86 -9.83
CA GLN A 458 2.96 -15.44 -10.29
C GLN A 458 3.38 -16.66 -9.46
N PHE A 459 3.17 -16.62 -8.13
CA PHE A 459 3.48 -17.74 -7.26
C PHE A 459 2.74 -19.03 -7.66
N TRP A 460 1.45 -18.92 -7.94
CA TRP A 460 0.61 -20.06 -8.34
C TRP A 460 0.79 -20.46 -9.81
N ASP A 461 1.48 -19.65 -10.61
CA ASP A 461 1.89 -20.05 -11.95
C ASP A 461 2.96 -21.14 -11.88
N ARG A 462 2.71 -22.25 -12.56
CA ARG A 462 3.61 -23.41 -12.58
C ARG A 462 4.88 -23.11 -13.38
N GLU A 463 4.83 -22.15 -14.28
CA GLU A 463 5.98 -21.75 -15.12
C GLU A 463 6.91 -20.78 -14.39
N SER A 464 6.49 -20.15 -13.28
CA SER A 464 7.35 -19.30 -12.47
C SER A 464 8.43 -20.14 -11.76
N PHE A 465 9.64 -20.16 -12.30
CA PHE A 465 10.80 -20.80 -11.66
C PHE A 465 11.26 -20.03 -10.41
N VAL A 466 11.11 -18.69 -10.41
CA VAL A 466 11.44 -17.82 -9.27
C VAL A 466 10.70 -18.27 -8.03
N ASP A 467 9.44 -18.68 -8.12
CA ASP A 467 8.66 -19.11 -6.95
C ASP A 467 8.85 -20.59 -6.59
N GLY A 468 9.63 -21.35 -7.37
CA GLY A 468 9.91 -22.77 -7.15
C GLY A 468 10.42 -23.09 -5.74
N PRO A 469 11.49 -22.45 -5.25
CA PRO A 469 12.00 -22.64 -3.89
C PRO A 469 10.96 -22.34 -2.79
N ILE A 470 10.16 -21.28 -2.96
CA ILE A 470 9.09 -20.92 -2.00
C ILE A 470 7.96 -21.96 -2.04
N ARG A 471 7.59 -22.47 -3.22
CA ARG A 471 6.61 -23.57 -3.35
C ARG A 471 7.10 -24.86 -2.70
N CYS A 472 8.39 -25.18 -2.80
CA CYS A 472 8.96 -26.33 -2.10
C CYS A 472 8.81 -26.19 -0.57
N LEU A 473 9.00 -24.97 -0.04
CA LEU A 473 8.76 -24.67 1.38
C LEU A 473 7.28 -24.86 1.74
N LEU A 474 6.35 -24.34 0.92
CA LEU A 474 4.90 -24.52 1.13
C LEU A 474 4.51 -26.01 1.13
N CYS A 475 4.98 -26.79 0.16
CA CYS A 475 4.73 -28.23 0.09
C CYS A 475 5.30 -28.98 1.29
N SER A 476 6.43 -28.52 1.85
CA SER A 476 7.00 -29.11 3.06
C SER A 476 6.16 -28.80 4.31
N LEU A 477 5.57 -27.59 4.40
CA LEU A 477 4.62 -27.22 5.46
C LEU A 477 3.31 -28.01 5.35
N GLU A 478 2.75 -28.16 4.15
CA GLU A 478 1.60 -29.05 3.89
C GLU A 478 1.95 -30.50 4.23
N GLY A 479 3.20 -30.91 3.94
CA GLY A 479 3.86 -32.12 4.40
C GLY A 479 3.52 -32.50 5.83
N GLU A 480 3.66 -31.54 6.75
CA GLU A 480 3.45 -31.68 8.19
C GLU A 480 2.03 -31.30 8.65
N PHE A 481 1.09 -30.90 7.78
CA PHE A 481 -0.28 -30.56 8.20
C PHE A 481 -1.06 -31.80 8.71
N PRO A 482 -1.83 -31.74 9.82
CA PRO A 482 -2.17 -30.59 10.68
C PRO A 482 -1.22 -30.33 11.88
N PHE A 483 -0.02 -30.87 11.90
CA PHE A 483 0.96 -30.63 12.98
C PHE A 483 1.49 -29.18 12.98
N ARG A 484 1.97 -28.66 11.84
CA ARG A 484 2.39 -27.24 11.66
C ARG A 484 1.31 -26.37 11.02
N THR A 485 0.12 -26.35 11.63
CA THR A 485 -1.04 -25.63 11.08
C THR A 485 -0.82 -24.11 11.06
N ALA A 486 -0.17 -23.54 12.07
CA ALA A 486 -0.02 -22.09 12.17
C ALA A 486 0.84 -21.52 11.02
N GLU A 487 2.01 -22.12 10.78
CA GLU A 487 2.96 -21.73 9.73
C GLU A 487 2.37 -21.92 8.34
N LEU A 488 1.67 -23.04 8.10
CA LEU A 488 0.99 -23.30 6.83
C LEU A 488 -0.10 -22.27 6.57
N LEU A 489 -0.97 -22.01 7.55
CA LEU A 489 -2.05 -21.05 7.39
C LEU A 489 -1.54 -19.63 7.24
N GLN A 490 -0.45 -19.27 7.92
CA GLN A 490 0.17 -17.95 7.79
C GLN A 490 0.55 -17.68 6.33
N LEU A 491 1.30 -18.61 5.73
CA LEU A 491 1.75 -18.49 4.34
C LEU A 491 0.59 -18.54 3.35
N LEU A 492 -0.34 -19.51 3.49
CA LEU A 492 -1.50 -19.61 2.60
C LEU A 492 -2.43 -18.40 2.68
N THR A 493 -2.54 -17.77 3.85
CA THR A 493 -3.31 -16.53 4.03
C THR A 493 -2.68 -15.36 3.26
N ALA A 494 -1.36 -15.29 3.20
CA ALA A 494 -0.69 -14.26 2.39
C ALA A 494 -0.77 -14.54 0.88
N LEU A 495 -0.76 -15.82 0.47
CA LEU A 495 -0.80 -16.25 -0.93
C LEU A 495 -2.19 -16.23 -1.59
N CYS A 496 -3.21 -15.69 -0.91
CA CYS A 496 -4.59 -15.69 -1.37
C CYS A 496 -5.11 -14.31 -1.82
N GLU A 497 -4.23 -13.33 -2.03
CA GLU A 497 -4.63 -12.00 -2.53
C GLU A 497 -5.12 -12.10 -3.97
N GLY A 498 -6.40 -11.83 -4.21
CA GLY A 498 -7.01 -11.90 -5.54
C GLY A 498 -7.90 -13.12 -5.76
N ALA A 499 -8.80 -13.03 -6.72
CA ALA A 499 -9.85 -14.03 -6.92
C ALA A 499 -9.28 -15.40 -7.35
N TRP A 500 -8.33 -15.42 -8.27
CA TRP A 500 -7.71 -16.65 -8.77
C TRP A 500 -6.73 -17.27 -7.74
N PRO A 501 -5.81 -16.51 -7.10
CA PRO A 501 -4.98 -17.05 -6.02
C PRO A 501 -5.79 -17.64 -4.85
N ALA A 502 -6.89 -17.00 -4.45
CA ALA A 502 -7.78 -17.56 -3.42
C ALA A 502 -8.40 -18.91 -3.84
N GLU A 503 -8.74 -19.08 -5.12
CA GLU A 503 -9.21 -20.37 -5.65
C GLU A 503 -8.10 -21.43 -5.63
N CYS A 504 -6.87 -21.06 -6.02
CA CYS A 504 -5.71 -21.93 -5.97
C CYS A 504 -5.42 -22.42 -4.54
N VAL A 505 -5.45 -21.51 -3.56
CA VAL A 505 -5.28 -21.83 -2.13
C VAL A 505 -6.38 -22.75 -1.62
N PHE A 506 -7.65 -22.46 -1.94
CA PHE A 506 -8.77 -23.34 -1.59
C PHE A 506 -8.58 -24.74 -2.18
N ASN A 507 -8.28 -24.84 -3.47
CA ASN A 507 -8.05 -26.10 -4.17
C ASN A 507 -6.83 -26.86 -3.63
N PHE A 508 -5.77 -26.16 -3.23
CA PHE A 508 -4.56 -26.75 -2.66
C PHE A 508 -4.87 -27.52 -1.36
N LEU A 509 -5.64 -26.90 -0.46
CA LEU A 509 -6.06 -27.56 0.78
C LEU A 509 -7.19 -28.57 0.55
N ASP A 510 -8.14 -28.30 -0.32
CA ASP A 510 -9.27 -29.21 -0.56
C ASP A 510 -8.81 -30.54 -1.17
N LYS A 511 -7.74 -30.49 -1.98
CA LYS A 511 -7.14 -31.66 -2.63
C LYS A 511 -5.93 -32.22 -1.86
N SER A 512 -5.76 -31.90 -0.58
CA SER A 512 -4.66 -32.44 0.23
C SER A 512 -4.69 -33.97 0.27
N THR A 513 -3.53 -34.58 0.10
CA THR A 513 -3.39 -36.04 -0.15
C THR A 513 -3.18 -36.86 1.11
N GLY A 514 -2.93 -36.22 2.25
CA GLY A 514 -2.67 -36.90 3.51
C GLY A 514 -2.74 -35.98 4.72
N LEU A 515 -2.72 -36.60 5.91
CA LEU A 515 -2.68 -35.90 7.19
C LEU A 515 -1.50 -36.41 8.01
N SER A 516 -0.82 -35.50 8.70
CA SER A 516 0.35 -35.80 9.51
C SER A 516 0.01 -35.75 11.00
N SER A 517 0.42 -36.78 11.74
CA SER A 517 0.19 -36.83 13.18
C SER A 517 1.38 -37.42 13.94
N PRO A 518 1.63 -36.97 15.18
CA PRO A 518 2.60 -37.60 16.06
C PRO A 518 2.05 -38.95 16.53
N VAL A 519 2.83 -40.02 16.35
CA VAL A 519 2.43 -41.38 16.73
C VAL A 519 3.60 -42.11 17.37
N ASP A 520 3.29 -42.90 18.41
CA ASP A 520 4.23 -43.84 19.00
C ASP A 520 4.49 -44.99 18.02
N ILE A 521 5.74 -45.16 17.58
CA ILE A 521 6.12 -46.17 16.58
C ILE A 521 5.77 -47.58 17.06
N SER A 522 5.79 -47.84 18.37
CA SER A 522 5.45 -49.15 18.93
C SER A 522 3.98 -49.53 18.70
N SER A 523 3.12 -48.54 18.43
CA SER A 523 1.70 -48.73 18.09
C SER A 523 1.45 -48.98 16.60
N CYS A 524 2.49 -48.88 15.76
CA CYS A 524 2.43 -49.09 14.33
C CYS A 524 3.16 -50.37 13.91
N ALA A 525 2.70 -51.00 12.82
CA ALA A 525 3.44 -52.06 12.16
C ALA A 525 4.42 -51.45 11.16
N ILE A 526 5.72 -51.76 11.27
CA ILE A 526 6.73 -51.36 10.29
C ILE A 526 6.52 -52.22 9.03
N VAL A 527 6.18 -51.58 7.91
CA VAL A 527 5.90 -52.26 6.64
C VAL A 527 7.17 -52.46 5.83
N ASN A 528 8.03 -51.43 5.80
CA ASN A 528 9.32 -51.46 5.13
C ASN A 528 10.29 -50.47 5.78
N ASP A 529 11.37 -50.99 6.34
CA ASP A 529 12.40 -50.21 7.04
C ASP A 529 13.21 -49.33 6.08
N ALA A 530 13.44 -49.81 4.84
CA ALA A 530 14.20 -49.08 3.83
C ALA A 530 13.44 -47.86 3.25
N SER A 531 12.11 -47.89 3.22
CA SER A 531 11.27 -46.77 2.76
C SER A 531 10.62 -45.99 3.91
N GLN A 532 11.00 -46.29 5.16
CA GLN A 532 10.44 -45.71 6.37
C GLN A 532 8.90 -45.67 6.40
N THR A 533 8.27 -46.76 5.95
CA THR A 533 6.81 -46.87 5.82
C THR A 533 6.21 -47.64 6.99
N VAL A 534 5.17 -47.08 7.60
CA VAL A 534 4.44 -47.64 8.74
C VAL A 534 2.97 -47.86 8.42
N MET A 535 2.29 -48.70 9.19
CA MET A 535 0.86 -48.97 9.06
C MET A 535 0.15 -48.88 10.40
N VAL A 536 -1.01 -48.23 10.41
CA VAL A 536 -1.89 -48.12 11.58
C VAL A 536 -2.50 -49.48 11.90
N VAL A 537 -2.28 -50.00 13.12
CA VAL A 537 -2.81 -51.30 13.55
C VAL A 537 -4.23 -51.18 14.13
N GLN A 538 -4.55 -50.06 14.80
CA GLN A 538 -5.86 -49.76 15.38
C GLN A 538 -6.31 -48.36 14.95
N PRO A 539 -7.62 -48.09 14.77
CA PRO A 539 -8.10 -46.78 14.35
C PRO A 539 -7.48 -45.65 15.18
N LEU A 540 -6.83 -44.70 14.50
CA LEU A 540 -6.06 -43.65 15.11
C LEU A 540 -6.90 -42.37 15.17
N HIS A 541 -7.13 -41.88 16.39
CA HIS A 541 -7.74 -40.57 16.61
C HIS A 541 -6.69 -39.48 16.40
N LEU A 542 -7.01 -38.51 15.56
CA LEU A 542 -6.11 -37.38 15.34
C LEU A 542 -6.13 -36.43 16.56
N PRO A 543 -4.97 -36.13 17.16
CA PRO A 543 -4.92 -35.20 18.29
C PRO A 543 -5.48 -33.83 17.92
N GLY A 544 -6.48 -33.37 18.68
CA GLY A 544 -7.09 -32.05 18.49
C GLY A 544 -8.09 -31.93 17.34
N ILE A 545 -8.55 -33.06 16.77
CA ILE A 545 -9.64 -33.11 15.78
C ILE A 545 -10.63 -34.20 16.18
N GLU A 546 -11.59 -33.85 17.04
CA GLU A 546 -12.73 -34.73 17.34
C GLU A 546 -13.58 -35.03 16.08
N GLY A 547 -14.06 -36.27 15.98
CA GLY A 547 -14.90 -36.73 14.86
C GLY A 547 -14.13 -37.26 13.65
N LEU A 548 -12.81 -37.07 13.57
CA LEU A 548 -11.97 -37.61 12.48
C LEU A 548 -11.09 -38.77 12.99
N VAL A 549 -11.22 -39.94 12.35
CA VAL A 549 -10.48 -41.16 12.73
C VAL A 549 -9.83 -41.76 11.50
N ILE A 550 -8.51 -41.98 11.56
CA ILE A 550 -7.77 -42.70 10.53
C ILE A 550 -8.02 -44.20 10.72
N PRO A 551 -8.53 -44.92 9.69
CA PRO A 551 -8.87 -46.32 9.84
C PRO A 551 -7.64 -47.22 10.00
N SER A 552 -7.83 -48.38 10.62
CA SER A 552 -6.78 -49.41 10.68
C SER A 552 -6.42 -49.90 9.28
N GLY A 553 -5.14 -50.14 9.03
CA GLY A 553 -4.61 -50.56 7.72
C GLY A 553 -4.14 -49.41 6.83
N THR A 554 -4.39 -48.15 7.22
CA THR A 554 -3.84 -46.99 6.52
C THR A 554 -2.31 -46.97 6.63
N ARG A 555 -1.65 -46.71 5.50
CA ARG A 555 -0.20 -46.57 5.40
C ARG A 555 0.21 -45.13 5.69
N GLY A 556 1.41 -44.96 6.21
CA GLY A 556 2.01 -43.66 6.40
C GLY A 556 3.52 -43.68 6.20
N HIS A 557 4.06 -42.52 5.90
CA HIS A 557 5.49 -42.30 5.71
C HIS A 557 6.04 -41.55 6.92
N LEU A 558 7.14 -42.06 7.48
CA LEU A 558 7.87 -41.38 8.54
C LEU A 558 8.50 -40.11 7.97
N LEU A 559 8.17 -38.95 8.55
CA LEU A 559 8.78 -37.67 8.17
C LEU A 559 10.02 -37.38 9.02
N LYS A 560 9.87 -37.45 10.35
CA LYS A 560 10.96 -37.22 11.31
C LYS A 560 10.64 -37.81 12.68
N MET A 561 11.68 -38.05 13.47
CA MET A 561 11.55 -38.39 14.89
C MET A 561 11.37 -37.13 15.72
N ILE A 562 10.31 -37.06 16.53
CA ILE A 562 10.04 -35.95 17.45
C ILE A 562 10.68 -36.24 18.82
N ASP A 563 10.60 -37.49 19.27
CA ASP A 563 11.23 -38.01 20.49
C ASP A 563 11.75 -39.44 20.22
N ARG A 564 12.32 -40.11 21.23
CA ARG A 564 12.90 -41.47 21.10
C ARG A 564 11.96 -42.47 20.45
N ASP A 565 10.68 -42.45 20.85
CA ASP A 565 9.67 -43.41 20.38
C ASP A 565 8.51 -42.74 19.61
N ILE A 566 8.51 -41.41 19.50
CA ILE A 566 7.44 -40.64 18.83
C ILE A 566 7.92 -40.14 17.49
N ALA A 567 7.24 -40.59 16.44
CA ALA A 567 7.45 -40.20 15.06
C ALA A 567 6.37 -39.24 14.58
N LEU A 568 6.74 -38.29 13.73
CA LEU A 568 5.79 -37.61 12.86
C LEU A 568 5.58 -38.47 11.61
N VAL A 569 4.34 -38.90 11.38
CA VAL A 569 3.99 -39.77 10.25
C VAL A 569 2.95 -39.06 9.38
N ARG A 570 3.18 -39.01 8.06
CA ARG A 570 2.20 -38.58 7.06
C ARG A 570 1.38 -39.76 6.58
N TRP A 571 0.10 -39.77 6.90
CA TRP A 571 -0.83 -40.84 6.54
C TRP A 571 -1.40 -40.64 5.14
N GLU A 572 -1.47 -41.72 4.35
CA GLU A 572 -2.17 -41.79 3.07
C GLU A 572 -3.70 -41.82 3.31
N PHE A 573 -4.23 -40.71 3.82
CA PHE A 573 -5.63 -40.56 4.16
C PHE A 573 -6.17 -39.28 3.48
N PRO A 574 -6.79 -39.41 2.29
CA PRO A 574 -7.25 -38.26 1.54
C PRO A 574 -8.46 -37.65 2.23
N GLN A 575 -8.25 -36.48 2.84
CA GLN A 575 -9.31 -35.69 3.47
C GLN A 575 -9.07 -34.23 3.12
N SER A 576 -10.14 -33.49 2.82
CA SER A 576 -10.05 -32.05 2.56
C SER A 576 -9.48 -31.32 3.78
N GLY A 577 -8.36 -30.62 3.60
CA GLY A 577 -7.75 -29.79 4.63
C GLY A 577 -8.68 -28.67 5.10
N ILE A 578 -9.55 -28.16 4.23
CA ILE A 578 -10.60 -27.19 4.58
C ILE A 578 -11.57 -27.79 5.61
N VAL A 579 -12.01 -29.03 5.40
CA VAL A 579 -12.88 -29.74 6.36
C VAL A 579 -12.16 -29.93 7.69
N VAL A 580 -10.89 -30.32 7.69
CA VAL A 580 -10.09 -30.47 8.92
C VAL A 580 -10.03 -29.17 9.72
N LEU A 581 -9.77 -28.04 9.06
CA LEU A 581 -9.75 -26.73 9.69
C LEU A 581 -11.11 -26.34 10.29
N LEU A 582 -12.20 -26.61 9.58
CA LEU A 582 -13.56 -26.30 10.05
C LEU A 582 -13.95 -27.15 11.27
N LEU A 583 -13.53 -28.42 11.32
CA LEU A 583 -13.74 -29.27 12.49
C LEU A 583 -12.99 -28.73 13.71
N ARG A 584 -11.74 -28.29 13.53
CA ARG A 584 -10.96 -27.65 14.61
C ARG A 584 -11.59 -26.34 15.06
N LEU A 585 -12.09 -25.53 14.13
CA LEU A 585 -12.78 -24.29 14.43
C LEU A 585 -14.08 -24.53 15.24
N ALA A 586 -14.86 -25.55 14.87
CA ALA A 586 -16.07 -25.93 15.61
C ALA A 586 -15.74 -26.39 17.05
N GLN A 587 -14.60 -27.05 17.25
CA GLN A 587 -14.11 -27.47 18.57
C GLN A 587 -13.50 -26.33 19.39
N GLY A 588 -12.99 -25.29 18.73
CA GLY A 588 -12.40 -24.10 19.35
C GLY A 588 -13.35 -23.36 20.30
N LEU A 589 -14.65 -23.63 20.25
CA LEU A 589 -15.64 -23.18 21.24
C LEU A 589 -15.37 -23.71 22.67
N TYR A 590 -14.57 -24.77 22.81
CA TYR A 590 -14.31 -25.47 24.08
C TYR A 590 -12.82 -25.49 24.50
N LEU A 591 -11.90 -25.03 23.64
CA LEU A 591 -10.44 -25.10 23.86
C LEU A 591 -9.82 -23.70 23.91
N GLU A 592 -8.98 -23.42 24.90
CA GLU A 592 -8.23 -22.15 25.08
C GLU A 592 -7.08 -21.96 24.06
N LYS A 593 -7.24 -22.39 22.80
CA LYS A 593 -6.25 -22.23 21.72
C LYS A 593 -6.56 -21.01 20.84
N THR A 594 -6.49 -19.82 21.42
CA THR A 594 -6.88 -18.56 20.75
C THR A 594 -6.09 -18.28 19.47
N SER A 595 -4.79 -18.59 19.41
CA SER A 595 -3.94 -18.27 18.25
C SER A 595 -4.33 -19.03 16.98
N GLU A 596 -4.55 -20.34 17.09
CA GLU A 596 -4.92 -21.19 15.94
C GLU A 596 -6.30 -20.81 15.36
N ILE A 597 -7.22 -20.39 16.24
CA ILE A 597 -8.55 -19.92 15.86
C ILE A 597 -8.46 -18.59 15.09
N VAL A 598 -7.65 -17.63 15.58
CA VAL A 598 -7.38 -16.36 14.88
C VAL A 598 -6.83 -16.63 13.49
N MET A 599 -5.84 -17.52 13.35
CA MET A 599 -5.25 -17.87 12.05
C MET A 599 -6.28 -18.51 11.11
N THR A 600 -7.10 -19.44 11.61
CA THR A 600 -8.12 -20.12 10.80
C THR A 600 -9.21 -19.16 10.32
N LEU A 601 -9.70 -18.27 11.19
CA LEU A 601 -10.69 -17.27 10.82
C LEU A 601 -10.12 -16.19 9.92
N GLY A 602 -8.89 -15.75 10.15
CA GLY A 602 -8.17 -14.83 9.27
C GLY A 602 -8.05 -15.40 7.86
N PHE A 603 -7.62 -16.66 7.76
CA PHE A 603 -7.54 -17.42 6.51
C PHE A 603 -8.89 -17.49 5.78
N LEU A 604 -9.94 -17.98 6.46
CA LEU A 604 -11.28 -18.09 5.87
C LEU A 604 -11.83 -16.73 5.46
N SER A 605 -11.61 -15.69 6.27
CA SER A 605 -12.03 -14.32 5.98
C SER A 605 -11.38 -13.79 4.71
N ARG A 606 -10.09 -14.04 4.46
CA ARG A 606 -9.44 -13.60 3.21
C ARG A 606 -9.98 -14.38 2.00
N LEU A 607 -10.07 -15.71 2.09
CA LEU A 607 -10.60 -16.55 1.01
C LEU A 607 -11.96 -16.09 0.49
N VAL A 608 -12.94 -15.92 1.39
CA VAL A 608 -14.30 -15.48 1.02
C VAL A 608 -14.35 -14.01 0.60
N THR A 609 -13.35 -13.22 0.98
CA THR A 609 -13.27 -11.81 0.58
C THR A 609 -12.92 -11.67 -0.89
N PHE A 610 -11.97 -12.48 -1.37
CA PHE A 610 -11.45 -12.41 -2.73
C PHE A 610 -12.21 -13.27 -3.74
N ASN A 611 -12.77 -14.42 -3.34
CA ASN A 611 -13.48 -15.30 -4.26
C ASN A 611 -14.88 -15.71 -3.76
N MET A 612 -15.90 -15.23 -4.47
CA MET A 612 -17.31 -15.54 -4.18
C MET A 612 -17.65 -17.00 -4.49
N GLY A 613 -17.02 -17.62 -5.50
CA GLY A 613 -17.19 -19.03 -5.82
C GLY A 613 -16.72 -19.94 -4.68
N VAL A 614 -15.56 -19.65 -4.09
CA VAL A 614 -15.07 -20.31 -2.87
C VAL A 614 -16.06 -20.13 -1.72
N CYS A 615 -16.63 -18.93 -1.56
CA CYS A 615 -17.65 -18.68 -0.55
C CYS A 615 -18.92 -19.55 -0.73
N TYR A 616 -19.37 -19.76 -1.97
CA TYR A 616 -20.45 -20.71 -2.28
C TYR A 616 -20.06 -22.15 -1.93
N SER A 617 -18.86 -22.59 -2.31
CA SER A 617 -18.36 -23.94 -1.98
C SER A 617 -18.32 -24.18 -0.48
N LEU A 618 -17.85 -23.20 0.31
CA LEU A 618 -17.84 -23.28 1.78
C LEU A 618 -19.25 -23.39 2.39
N LEU A 619 -20.26 -22.76 1.79
CA LEU A 619 -21.66 -22.88 2.23
C LEU A 619 -22.26 -24.26 1.86
N ASP A 620 -21.76 -24.91 0.82
CA ASP A 620 -22.28 -26.18 0.28
C ASP A 620 -21.47 -27.42 0.65
N LEU A 621 -20.47 -27.29 1.54
CA LEU A 621 -19.65 -28.41 2.07
C LEU A 621 -20.48 -29.54 2.74
N GLY A 622 -21.80 -29.35 2.92
CA GLY A 622 -22.73 -30.37 3.39
C GLY A 622 -23.42 -31.21 2.30
N GLY A 623 -23.15 -30.98 1.01
CA GLY A 623 -23.87 -31.61 -0.12
C GLY A 623 -23.20 -32.82 -0.78
N TYR A 624 -21.86 -32.94 -0.71
CA TYR A 624 -21.09 -33.95 -1.44
C TYR A 624 -20.11 -34.68 -0.53
N MET A 625 -20.57 -35.73 0.16
CA MET A 625 -19.67 -36.83 0.57
C MET A 625 -20.22 -38.09 -0.11
N HIS A 626 -19.45 -38.63 -1.05
CA HIS A 626 -19.85 -39.74 -1.90
C HIS A 626 -20.20 -40.99 -1.09
N ASP A 627 -21.36 -41.54 -1.45
CA ASP A 627 -21.94 -42.79 -1.02
C ASP A 627 -21.12 -43.97 -1.61
N GLU A 628 -19.92 -44.21 -1.10
CA GLU A 628 -19.19 -45.46 -1.34
C GLU A 628 -18.74 -46.09 -0.01
N MET A 629 -19.66 -46.92 0.50
CA MET A 629 -19.37 -48.24 1.06
C MET A 629 -18.58 -48.29 2.40
N ASN A 630 -19.35 -48.45 3.48
CA ASN A 630 -18.96 -49.11 4.75
C ASN A 630 -17.88 -48.43 5.62
N SER A 631 -18.10 -47.19 6.06
CA SER A 631 -17.55 -46.71 7.34
C SER A 631 -18.68 -46.12 8.21
N PRO A 632 -18.67 -46.33 9.54
CA PRO A 632 -19.67 -45.79 10.46
C PRO A 632 -19.30 -44.38 10.93
N THR A 633 -18.73 -43.53 10.06
CA THR A 633 -18.63 -42.10 10.35
C THR A 633 -19.97 -41.49 9.98
N GLU A 634 -20.77 -41.15 11.00
CA GLU A 634 -21.98 -40.34 10.83
C GLU A 634 -21.68 -39.16 9.90
N HIS A 635 -22.58 -38.91 8.96
CA HIS A 635 -22.41 -37.89 7.93
C HIS A 635 -22.26 -36.52 8.61
N LEU A 636 -21.01 -36.07 8.79
CA LEU A 636 -20.69 -34.83 9.48
C LEU A 636 -21.04 -33.66 8.56
N ARG A 637 -22.29 -33.22 8.64
CA ARG A 637 -22.77 -32.05 7.90
C ARG A 637 -22.23 -30.79 8.57
N ILE A 638 -21.24 -30.16 7.96
CA ILE A 638 -20.64 -28.91 8.45
C ILE A 638 -21.45 -27.73 7.91
N ASN A 639 -22.07 -26.96 8.79
CA ASN A 639 -22.69 -25.68 8.45
C ASN A 639 -21.78 -24.53 8.89
N VAL A 640 -20.97 -24.01 7.96
CA VAL A 640 -19.96 -23.00 8.27
C VAL A 640 -20.59 -21.72 8.83
N ALA A 641 -21.71 -21.26 8.26
CA ALA A 641 -22.39 -20.05 8.74
C ALA A 641 -22.88 -20.20 10.20
N GLU A 642 -23.34 -21.39 10.58
CA GLU A 642 -23.77 -21.71 11.94
C GLU A 642 -22.59 -21.78 12.93
N ILE A 643 -21.47 -22.38 12.51
CA ILE A 643 -20.22 -22.39 13.29
C ILE A 643 -19.77 -20.95 13.58
N ILE A 644 -19.71 -20.09 12.55
CA ILE A 644 -19.30 -18.69 12.71
C ILE A 644 -20.27 -17.92 13.60
N CYS A 645 -21.59 -18.12 13.44
CA CYS A 645 -22.59 -17.47 14.29
C CYS A 645 -22.47 -17.89 15.76
N ALA A 646 -22.30 -19.18 16.03
CA ALA A 646 -22.09 -19.71 17.38
C ALA A 646 -20.80 -19.17 18.00
N PHE A 647 -19.75 -19.04 17.20
CA PHE A 647 -18.47 -18.49 17.62
C PHE A 647 -18.58 -17.02 18.03
N ILE A 648 -19.09 -16.15 17.15
CA ILE A 648 -19.25 -14.71 17.45
C ILE A 648 -20.07 -14.48 18.73
N LYS A 649 -21.15 -15.24 18.90
CA LYS A 649 -22.03 -15.14 20.07
C LYS A 649 -21.28 -15.30 21.39
N ASN A 650 -20.26 -16.16 21.44
CA ASN A 650 -19.55 -16.54 22.66
C ASN A 650 -18.28 -15.72 22.94
N LEU A 651 -17.93 -14.73 22.11
CA LEU A 651 -16.70 -13.94 22.26
C LEU A 651 -16.71 -12.98 23.48
N SER A 652 -15.62 -12.93 24.22
CA SER A 652 -15.42 -11.93 25.28
C SER A 652 -15.19 -10.52 24.70
N PRO A 653 -15.63 -9.45 25.38
CA PRO A 653 -15.33 -8.07 25.00
C PRO A 653 -13.92 -7.68 25.45
N ASP A 654 -12.91 -8.31 24.85
CA ASP A 654 -11.48 -8.01 24.96
C ASP A 654 -10.85 -7.84 23.56
N CYS A 655 -9.56 -7.55 23.49
CA CYS A 655 -8.88 -7.24 22.23
C CYS A 655 -8.90 -8.41 21.23
N SER A 656 -8.71 -9.64 21.72
CA SER A 656 -8.77 -10.84 20.88
C SER A 656 -10.19 -11.12 20.39
N GLY A 657 -11.19 -10.98 21.28
CA GLY A 657 -12.59 -11.12 20.91
C GLY A 657 -13.05 -10.09 19.89
N VAL A 658 -12.52 -8.87 19.92
CA VAL A 658 -12.78 -7.82 18.91
C VAL A 658 -12.24 -8.24 17.54
N GLU A 659 -10.98 -8.69 17.47
CA GLU A 659 -10.35 -9.14 16.23
C GLU A 659 -11.11 -10.33 15.61
N LEU A 660 -11.40 -11.33 16.43
CA LEU A 660 -12.16 -12.52 16.07
C LEU A 660 -13.58 -12.19 15.59
N MET A 661 -14.25 -11.24 16.24
CA MET A 661 -15.57 -10.77 15.82
C MET A 661 -15.51 -10.06 14.47
N SER A 662 -14.48 -9.25 14.24
CA SER A 662 -14.26 -8.56 12.96
C SER A 662 -14.14 -9.56 11.80
N MET A 663 -13.30 -10.59 11.96
CA MET A 663 -13.14 -11.66 10.97
C MET A 663 -14.44 -12.45 10.75
N GLY A 664 -15.13 -12.82 11.83
CA GLY A 664 -16.42 -13.53 11.74
C GLY A 664 -17.50 -12.72 11.02
N VAL A 665 -17.65 -11.43 11.34
CA VAL A 665 -18.61 -10.54 10.69
C VAL A 665 -18.27 -10.35 9.20
N LYS A 666 -16.99 -10.22 8.84
CA LYS A 666 -16.54 -10.19 7.43
C LYS A 666 -16.94 -11.44 6.67
N ILE A 667 -16.72 -12.63 7.26
CA ILE A 667 -17.12 -13.91 6.65
C ILE A 667 -18.63 -13.94 6.42
N LEU A 668 -19.42 -13.60 7.44
CA LEU A 668 -20.88 -13.58 7.33
C LEU A 668 -21.37 -12.55 6.30
N ALA A 669 -20.73 -11.40 6.18
CA ALA A 669 -21.06 -10.39 5.16
C ALA A 669 -20.90 -10.95 3.74
N LYS A 670 -19.83 -11.71 3.49
CA LYS A 670 -19.58 -12.34 2.19
C LYS A 670 -20.53 -13.50 1.94
N MET A 671 -20.78 -14.36 2.95
CA MET A 671 -21.76 -15.44 2.86
C MET A 671 -23.19 -14.92 2.63
N LEU A 672 -23.54 -13.77 3.20
CA LEU A 672 -24.83 -13.13 3.00
C LEU A 672 -25.04 -12.75 1.52
N LYS A 673 -24.01 -12.33 0.80
CA LYS A 673 -24.10 -12.08 -0.65
C LYS A 673 -24.35 -13.37 -1.43
N CYS A 674 -23.81 -14.51 -0.99
CA CYS A 674 -24.01 -15.81 -1.64
C CYS A 674 -25.41 -16.39 -1.38
N SER A 675 -25.86 -16.37 -0.12
CA SER A 675 -27.14 -16.96 0.26
C SER A 675 -27.89 -16.06 1.26
N PRO A 676 -28.49 -14.95 0.78
CA PRO A 676 -29.06 -13.91 1.64
C PRO A 676 -30.09 -14.43 2.63
N TYR A 677 -31.04 -15.24 2.16
CA TYR A 677 -32.13 -15.77 3.00
C TYR A 677 -31.64 -16.77 4.05
N HIS A 678 -30.75 -17.70 3.67
CA HIS A 678 -30.26 -18.72 4.58
C HIS A 678 -29.39 -18.11 5.69
N VAL A 679 -28.44 -17.26 5.30
CA VAL A 679 -27.46 -16.67 6.21
C VAL A 679 -28.13 -15.65 7.14
N SER A 680 -29.01 -14.79 6.62
CA SER A 680 -29.77 -13.84 7.46
C SER A 680 -30.63 -14.54 8.51
N ARG A 681 -31.29 -15.65 8.15
CA ARG A 681 -32.06 -16.46 9.11
C ARG A 681 -31.18 -16.99 10.24
N LEU A 682 -30.00 -17.51 9.93
CA LEU A 682 -29.05 -18.01 10.93
C LEU A 682 -28.54 -16.88 11.84
N ILE A 683 -28.20 -15.73 11.27
CA ILE A 683 -27.75 -14.55 12.03
C ILE A 683 -28.82 -14.10 13.05
N VAL A 684 -30.08 -13.99 12.59
CA VAL A 684 -31.21 -13.58 13.43
C VAL A 684 -31.47 -14.61 14.53
N GLN A 685 -31.42 -15.91 14.20
CA GLN A 685 -31.59 -16.98 15.18
C GLN A 685 -30.49 -17.02 16.23
N ALA A 686 -29.24 -16.79 15.81
CA ALA A 686 -28.10 -16.75 16.71
C ALA A 686 -28.10 -15.52 17.62
N ASN A 687 -28.69 -14.41 17.15
CA ASN A 687 -28.67 -13.10 17.80
C ASN A 687 -27.25 -12.61 18.10
N ILE A 688 -26.38 -12.62 17.09
CA ILE A 688 -24.93 -12.40 17.25
C ILE A 688 -24.54 -11.02 17.83
N PHE A 689 -25.45 -10.03 17.77
CA PHE A 689 -25.26 -8.69 18.32
C PHE A 689 -26.07 -8.44 19.61
N ASP A 690 -26.68 -9.48 20.18
CA ASP A 690 -27.48 -9.41 21.41
C ASP A 690 -28.57 -8.32 21.35
N VAL A 691 -29.37 -8.33 20.28
CA VAL A 691 -30.52 -7.42 20.09
C VAL A 691 -31.65 -7.83 21.04
N ALA A 692 -32.20 -6.88 21.79
CA ALA A 692 -33.29 -7.13 22.73
C ALA A 692 -34.66 -7.20 21.99
N PHE A 693 -35.14 -8.39 21.67
CA PHE A 693 -36.42 -8.62 20.97
C PHE A 693 -37.71 -8.40 21.81
N LYS A 694 -37.72 -7.48 22.78
CA LYS A 694 -38.90 -7.26 23.65
C LYS A 694 -39.50 -5.86 23.49
N THR A 695 -40.43 -5.71 22.56
CA THR A 695 -41.85 -5.31 22.75
C THR A 695 -42.49 -4.94 21.42
N ASN A 696 -43.78 -5.27 21.28
CA ASN A 696 -44.57 -5.05 20.07
C ASN A 696 -44.64 -3.52 19.74
N PRO A 697 -44.12 -3.05 18.60
CA PRO A 697 -43.87 -1.62 18.34
C PRO A 697 -45.12 -0.77 18.04
N PHE A 698 -46.32 -1.39 17.95
CA PHE A 698 -47.54 -0.70 17.49
C PHE A 698 -48.48 -0.21 18.62
N LYS A 699 -47.97 -0.09 19.86
CA LYS A 699 -48.66 0.58 20.97
C LYS A 699 -47.71 1.51 21.70
N VAL A 700 -47.26 2.56 21.03
CA VAL A 700 -46.66 3.72 21.70
C VAL A 700 -47.43 4.94 21.21
N ASP A 701 -48.19 5.54 22.11
CA ASP A 701 -48.90 6.80 21.90
C ASP A 701 -47.90 7.90 21.50
N SER A 702 -48.38 8.89 20.76
CA SER A 702 -47.65 9.95 20.04
C SER A 702 -46.81 10.92 20.88
N ASN A 703 -46.38 10.54 22.08
CA ASN A 703 -45.56 11.37 22.97
C ASN A 703 -44.32 10.59 23.45
N GLY A 704 -43.21 10.79 22.73
CA GLY A 704 -41.86 10.46 23.20
C GLY A 704 -41.34 9.10 22.73
N LEU A 705 -40.59 9.11 21.63
CA LEU A 705 -39.62 8.06 21.29
C LEU A 705 -38.52 8.04 22.37
N SER A 706 -38.79 7.43 23.53
CA SER A 706 -37.74 7.17 24.50
C SER A 706 -36.84 6.07 23.94
N SER A 707 -35.57 6.40 23.76
CA SER A 707 -34.47 5.65 23.14
C SER A 707 -34.16 4.24 23.67
N GLY A 708 -34.99 3.68 24.56
CA GLY A 708 -34.69 2.44 25.30
C GLY A 708 -35.02 1.13 24.57
N SER A 709 -35.89 1.14 23.55
CA SER A 709 -36.45 -0.10 22.98
C SER A 709 -35.67 -0.71 21.80
N TRP A 710 -34.65 -0.01 21.29
CA TRP A 710 -33.88 -0.40 20.09
C TRP A 710 -32.38 -0.58 20.37
N LEU A 711 -31.98 -0.56 21.64
CA LEU A 711 -30.58 -0.58 22.04
C LEU A 711 -29.98 -1.96 21.76
N LEU A 712 -28.99 -2.00 20.86
CA LEU A 712 -28.00 -3.07 20.87
C LEU A 712 -27.38 -3.14 22.27
N SER A 713 -27.05 -4.35 22.73
CA SER A 713 -26.41 -4.51 24.03
C SER A 713 -25.14 -3.64 24.12
N GLY A 714 -24.82 -3.16 25.33
CA GLY A 714 -23.58 -2.41 25.58
C GLY A 714 -22.31 -3.19 25.22
N ARG A 715 -22.41 -4.50 24.89
CA ARG A 715 -21.30 -5.34 24.44
C ARG A 715 -20.71 -4.86 23.12
N LEU A 716 -21.53 -4.63 22.08
CA LEU A 716 -21.03 -4.20 20.78
C LEU A 716 -20.38 -2.82 20.89
N ALA A 717 -21.04 -1.86 21.54
CA ALA A 717 -20.49 -0.54 21.78
C ALA A 717 -19.14 -0.60 22.54
N LYS A 718 -19.04 -1.42 23.59
CA LYS A 718 -17.80 -1.64 24.33
C LYS A 718 -16.71 -2.24 23.44
N MET A 719 -17.06 -3.22 22.59
CA MET A 719 -16.12 -3.84 21.64
C MET A 719 -15.62 -2.84 20.60
N LEU A 720 -16.47 -1.94 20.09
CA LEU A 720 -16.03 -0.87 19.16
C LEU A 720 -15.07 0.13 19.82
N LEU A 721 -15.30 0.47 21.08
CA LEU A 721 -14.38 1.35 21.83
C LEU A 721 -13.01 0.68 22.04
N ILE A 722 -12.98 -0.61 22.38
CA ILE A 722 -11.74 -1.40 22.47
C ILE A 722 -11.04 -1.46 21.10
N ASP A 723 -11.80 -1.70 20.03
CA ASP A 723 -11.31 -1.75 18.65
C ASP A 723 -10.66 -0.43 18.21
N CYS A 724 -11.20 0.71 18.64
CA CYS A 724 -10.63 2.02 18.37
C CYS A 724 -9.34 2.30 19.15
N GLU A 725 -9.29 1.88 20.42
CA GLU A 725 -8.15 2.14 21.31
C GLU A 725 -6.96 1.22 21.06
N GLN A 726 -7.21 -0.04 20.69
CA GLN A 726 -6.17 -1.07 20.62
C GLN A 726 -5.88 -1.56 19.20
N ASN A 727 -6.84 -1.43 18.28
CA ASN A 727 -6.76 -1.90 16.90
C ASN A 727 -6.99 -0.74 15.90
N ASP A 728 -6.96 -1.04 14.60
CA ASP A 728 -7.21 -0.06 13.52
C ASP A 728 -8.70 0.02 13.12
N CYS A 729 -9.60 0.00 14.12
CA CYS A 729 -11.06 0.09 13.92
C CYS A 729 -11.65 -0.98 12.96
N GLN A 730 -11.01 -2.15 12.86
CA GLN A 730 -11.38 -3.19 11.89
C GLN A 730 -12.78 -3.76 12.17
N LEU A 731 -13.16 -3.94 13.44
CA LEU A 731 -14.50 -4.40 13.79
C LEU A 731 -15.54 -3.33 13.43
N THR A 732 -15.26 -2.06 13.73
CA THR A 732 -16.15 -0.94 13.40
C THR A 732 -16.45 -0.90 11.90
N LEU A 733 -15.41 -0.93 11.07
CA LEU A 733 -15.55 -0.95 9.61
C LEU A 733 -16.33 -2.18 9.14
N SER A 734 -16.04 -3.36 9.69
CA SER A 734 -16.72 -4.62 9.34
C SER A 734 -18.20 -4.60 9.68
N VAL A 735 -18.59 -4.02 10.82
CA VAL A 735 -19.99 -3.90 11.24
C VAL A 735 -20.75 -2.92 10.36
N LEU A 736 -20.13 -1.79 9.98
CA LEU A 736 -20.74 -0.82 9.06
C LEU A 736 -20.92 -1.43 7.66
N ASP A 737 -19.90 -2.12 7.13
CA ASP A 737 -20.01 -2.85 5.86
C ASP A 737 -21.09 -3.93 5.92
N PHE A 738 -21.12 -4.72 6.99
CA PHE A 738 -22.14 -5.74 7.20
C PHE A 738 -23.55 -5.15 7.27
N THR A 739 -23.71 -3.98 7.88
CA THR A 739 -25.00 -3.25 7.92
C THR A 739 -25.45 -2.88 6.51
N MET A 740 -24.56 -2.36 5.67
CA MET A 740 -24.87 -2.08 4.26
C MET A 740 -25.25 -3.35 3.49
N GLN A 741 -24.56 -4.47 3.70
CA GLN A 741 -24.88 -5.74 3.04
C GLN A 741 -26.26 -6.30 3.47
N LEU A 742 -26.62 -6.15 4.74
CA LEU A 742 -27.96 -6.48 5.21
C LEU A 742 -29.04 -5.63 4.53
N MET A 743 -28.79 -4.34 4.34
CA MET A 743 -29.72 -3.48 3.60
C MET A 743 -29.86 -3.91 2.13
N ASP A 744 -28.75 -4.25 1.47
CA ASP A 744 -28.73 -4.72 0.08
C ASP A 744 -29.46 -6.05 -0.11
N SER A 745 -29.52 -6.89 0.93
CA SER A 745 -30.28 -8.14 0.90
C SER A 745 -31.80 -7.96 0.84
N GLY A 746 -32.31 -6.73 1.05
CA GLY A 746 -33.75 -6.43 1.06
C GLY A 746 -34.50 -6.97 2.28
N MET A 747 -33.78 -7.43 3.31
CA MET A 747 -34.37 -8.01 4.52
C MET A 747 -34.92 -6.92 5.46
N GLU A 748 -36.22 -6.97 5.76
CA GLU A 748 -36.85 -6.10 6.76
C GLU A 748 -36.99 -6.84 8.10
N ASN A 749 -35.99 -6.70 8.98
CA ASN A 749 -36.02 -7.23 10.35
C ASN A 749 -35.56 -6.17 11.34
N ASP A 750 -36.05 -6.24 12.58
CA ASP A 750 -35.63 -5.42 13.72
C ASP A 750 -34.10 -5.45 13.95
N VAL A 751 -33.39 -6.52 13.58
CA VAL A 751 -31.90 -6.56 13.62
C VAL A 751 -31.27 -5.55 12.65
N VAL A 752 -31.78 -5.49 11.42
CA VAL A 752 -31.28 -4.56 10.38
C VAL A 752 -31.56 -3.12 10.81
N LEU A 753 -32.78 -2.88 11.30
CA LEU A 753 -33.18 -1.58 11.82
C LEU A 753 -32.29 -1.14 13.00
N ALA A 754 -32.03 -2.03 13.97
CA ALA A 754 -31.18 -1.73 15.12
C ALA A 754 -29.74 -1.40 14.71
N LEU A 755 -29.17 -2.10 13.73
CA LEU A 755 -27.82 -1.83 13.22
C LEU A 755 -27.73 -0.51 12.45
N VAL A 756 -28.75 -0.17 11.65
CA VAL A 756 -28.83 1.13 10.96
C VAL A 756 -28.91 2.27 11.97
N ILE A 757 -29.82 2.15 12.95
CA ILE A 757 -29.96 3.15 14.02
C ILE A 757 -28.67 3.29 14.80
N PHE A 758 -28.02 2.18 15.16
CA PHE A 758 -26.74 2.20 15.86
C PHE A 758 -25.63 2.89 15.05
N SER A 759 -25.54 2.62 13.76
CA SER A 759 -24.55 3.25 12.87
C SER A 759 -24.74 4.77 12.82
N ILE A 760 -25.99 5.23 12.71
CA ILE A 760 -26.32 6.65 12.55
C ILE A 760 -26.34 7.41 13.88
N GLN A 761 -27.00 6.89 14.92
CA GLN A 761 -27.16 7.62 16.19
C GLN A 761 -26.01 7.41 17.18
N TYR A 762 -25.28 6.31 17.08
CA TYR A 762 -24.13 6.04 17.94
C TYR A 762 -22.81 6.31 17.23
N VAL A 763 -22.50 5.63 16.12
CA VAL A 763 -21.17 5.75 15.47
C VAL A 763 -20.97 7.14 14.88
N LEU A 764 -21.85 7.63 13.99
CA LEU A 764 -21.70 8.94 13.37
C LEU A 764 -21.61 10.08 14.39
N VAL A 765 -22.41 10.03 15.46
CA VAL A 765 -22.46 11.09 16.47
C VAL A 765 -21.23 11.08 17.38
N ASN A 766 -20.70 9.90 17.73
CA ASN A 766 -19.69 9.77 18.78
C ASN A 766 -18.27 9.49 18.28
N HIS A 767 -18.08 9.02 17.04
CA HIS A 767 -16.77 8.57 16.54
C HIS A 767 -15.68 9.65 16.62
N GLU A 768 -16.02 10.93 16.42
CA GLU A 768 -15.08 12.05 16.53
C GLU A 768 -14.44 12.17 17.93
N PHE A 769 -15.12 11.64 18.96
CA PHE A 769 -14.70 11.71 20.36
C PHE A 769 -14.05 10.42 20.86
N TRP A 770 -13.86 9.41 20.00
CA TRP A 770 -13.19 8.17 20.39
C TRP A 770 -11.68 8.35 20.50
N ASN A 771 -11.06 7.52 21.32
CA ASN A 771 -9.61 7.47 21.47
C ASN A 771 -9.03 6.53 20.40
N TYR A 772 -8.53 7.09 19.32
CA TYR A 772 -7.89 6.31 18.25
C TYR A 772 -6.43 6.02 18.60
N LYS A 773 -6.01 4.75 18.40
CA LYS A 773 -4.59 4.38 18.40
C LYS A 773 -3.80 5.22 17.40
N ASN A 774 -4.32 5.31 16.17
CA ASN A 774 -3.77 6.11 15.07
C ASN A 774 -4.76 7.22 14.70
N LYS A 775 -4.35 8.49 14.80
CA LYS A 775 -5.27 9.64 14.59
C LYS A 775 -5.97 9.62 13.24
N HIS A 776 -5.26 9.26 12.17
CA HIS A 776 -5.80 9.23 10.81
C HIS A 776 -6.88 8.14 10.61
N THR A 777 -6.89 7.07 11.42
CA THR A 777 -7.91 6.00 11.36
C THR A 777 -9.32 6.53 11.60
N ARG A 778 -9.45 7.65 12.32
CA ARG A 778 -10.75 8.34 12.49
C ARG A 778 -11.42 8.62 11.15
N TRP A 779 -10.66 9.03 10.14
CA TRP A 779 -11.22 9.38 8.83
C TRP A 779 -11.77 8.16 8.12
N LYS A 780 -11.15 6.98 8.27
CA LYS A 780 -11.70 5.72 7.73
C LYS A 780 -13.08 5.42 8.31
N VAL A 781 -13.26 5.62 9.62
CA VAL A 781 -14.56 5.44 10.30
C VAL A 781 -15.55 6.52 9.85
N THR A 782 -15.13 7.78 9.78
CA THR A 782 -15.95 8.91 9.29
C THR A 782 -16.48 8.64 7.88
N LEU A 783 -15.60 8.32 6.93
CA LEU A 783 -15.97 8.05 5.54
C LEU A 783 -16.94 6.87 5.45
N LYS A 784 -16.63 5.77 6.16
CA LYS A 784 -17.46 4.55 6.14
C LYS A 784 -18.85 4.79 6.74
N VAL A 785 -18.99 5.54 7.83
CA VAL A 785 -20.31 5.83 8.41
C VAL A 785 -21.13 6.80 7.54
N LEU A 786 -20.46 7.72 6.83
CA LEU A 786 -21.10 8.57 5.82
C LEU A 786 -21.58 7.75 4.61
N GLU A 787 -20.84 6.72 4.18
CA GLU A 787 -21.30 5.77 3.16
C GLU A 787 -22.58 5.04 3.59
N VAL A 788 -22.64 4.56 4.85
CA VAL A 788 -23.86 3.95 5.41
C VAL A 788 -25.02 4.94 5.38
N LEU A 789 -24.78 6.20 5.76
CA LEU A 789 -25.78 7.26 5.77
C LEU A 789 -26.33 7.54 4.36
N LYS A 790 -25.43 7.69 3.37
CA LYS A 790 -25.79 7.88 1.96
C LYS A 790 -26.59 6.69 1.44
N LYS A 791 -26.19 5.46 1.77
CA LYS A 791 -26.93 4.24 1.42
C LYS A 791 -28.33 4.24 2.04
N CYS A 792 -28.46 4.66 3.29
CA CYS A 792 -29.76 4.80 3.95
C CYS A 792 -30.68 5.75 3.20
N ILE A 793 -30.17 6.93 2.79
CA ILE A 793 -30.93 7.91 2.01
C ILE A 793 -31.42 7.29 0.69
N LEU A 794 -30.52 6.63 -0.06
CA LEU A 794 -30.88 5.98 -1.32
C LEU A 794 -31.91 4.85 -1.15
N SER A 795 -31.90 4.16 -0.01
CA SER A 795 -32.80 3.04 0.27
C SER A 795 -34.19 3.44 0.78
N ILE A 796 -34.41 4.70 1.16
CA ILE A 796 -35.68 5.23 1.71
C ILE A 796 -36.87 4.97 0.79
N SER A 797 -36.68 5.01 -0.52
CA SER A 797 -37.76 4.83 -1.51
C SER A 797 -38.15 3.37 -1.75
N TYR A 798 -37.29 2.41 -1.38
CA TYR A 798 -37.46 1.00 -1.69
C TYR A 798 -37.80 0.13 -0.47
N ILE A 799 -37.45 0.56 0.75
CA ILE A 799 -37.66 -0.21 2.00
C ILE A 799 -38.65 0.56 2.90
N GLN A 800 -39.90 0.11 2.99
CA GLN A 800 -40.98 0.89 3.61
C GLN A 800 -40.78 1.09 5.11
N LYS A 801 -40.59 0.00 5.87
CA LYS A 801 -40.48 0.06 7.33
C LYS A 801 -39.21 0.79 7.79
N LEU A 802 -38.10 0.56 7.10
CA LEU A 802 -36.81 1.22 7.40
C LEU A 802 -36.82 2.69 6.96
N GLY A 803 -37.41 2.98 5.79
CA GLY A 803 -37.43 4.30 5.20
C GLY A 803 -38.16 5.35 6.04
N GLU A 804 -39.27 4.98 6.71
CA GLU A 804 -39.98 5.87 7.63
C GLU A 804 -39.10 6.24 8.83
N VAL A 805 -38.50 5.25 9.51
CA VAL A 805 -37.66 5.49 10.69
C VAL A 805 -36.41 6.27 10.34
N VAL A 806 -35.75 5.93 9.22
CA VAL A 806 -34.56 6.65 8.76
C VAL A 806 -34.91 8.10 8.42
N LYS A 807 -36.02 8.36 7.72
CA LYS A 807 -36.49 9.74 7.44
C LYS A 807 -36.66 10.55 8.73
N ASP A 808 -37.35 9.98 9.71
CA ASP A 808 -37.60 10.66 10.98
C ASP A 808 -36.29 11.00 11.72
N ILE A 809 -35.33 10.08 11.72
CA ILE A 809 -34.01 10.29 12.32
C ILE A 809 -33.22 11.37 11.55
N LEU A 810 -33.12 11.25 10.23
CA LEU A 810 -32.33 12.14 9.38
C LEU A 810 -32.81 13.59 9.43
N PHE A 811 -34.11 13.82 9.49
CA PHE A 811 -34.67 15.18 9.48
C PHE A 811 -35.04 15.69 10.88
N GLY A 812 -35.14 14.82 11.89
CA GLY A 812 -35.55 15.17 13.26
C GLY A 812 -34.42 15.21 14.29
N ASP A 813 -33.30 14.53 14.08
CA ASP A 813 -32.24 14.40 15.09
C ASP A 813 -31.14 15.47 14.93
N SER A 814 -31.15 16.45 15.83
CA SER A 814 -30.17 17.55 15.83
C SER A 814 -28.71 17.11 16.04
N SER A 815 -28.48 15.94 16.65
CA SER A 815 -27.11 15.45 16.89
C SER A 815 -26.42 15.04 15.58
N ILE A 816 -27.20 14.47 14.65
CA ILE A 816 -26.76 14.10 13.30
C ILE A 816 -26.43 15.35 12.50
N HIS A 817 -27.32 16.35 12.52
CA HIS A 817 -27.09 17.62 11.82
C HIS A 817 -25.81 18.30 12.31
N ASN A 818 -25.57 18.29 13.62
CA ASN A 818 -24.36 18.87 14.21
C ASN A 818 -23.09 18.09 13.85
N ALA A 819 -23.15 16.76 13.75
CA ALA A 819 -22.02 15.96 13.26
C ALA A 819 -21.67 16.30 11.81
N LEU A 820 -22.66 16.38 10.91
CA LEU A 820 -22.45 16.75 9.50
C LEU A 820 -21.93 18.19 9.35
N CYS A 821 -22.50 19.14 10.08
CA CYS A 821 -22.06 20.54 10.02
C CYS A 821 -20.61 20.69 10.46
N ARG A 822 -20.18 20.01 11.53
CA ARG A 822 -18.78 20.08 12.01
C ARG A 822 -17.76 19.65 10.96
N LEU A 823 -18.09 18.65 10.14
CA LEU A 823 -17.22 18.20 9.05
C LEU A 823 -17.10 19.27 7.95
N VAL A 824 -18.25 19.79 7.49
CA VAL A 824 -18.34 20.66 6.31
C VAL A 824 -17.94 22.12 6.60
N CYS A 825 -18.00 22.57 7.86
CA CYS A 825 -17.70 23.95 8.27
C CYS A 825 -16.19 24.29 8.31
N THR A 826 -15.43 23.92 7.27
CA THR A 826 -13.99 24.21 7.09
C THR A 826 -13.79 25.15 5.88
N THR A 827 -12.94 26.17 6.00
CA THR A 827 -12.66 27.15 4.92
C THR A 827 -11.38 26.82 4.15
N SER A 828 -11.24 27.37 2.93
CA SER A 828 -10.02 27.27 2.10
C SER A 828 -8.78 27.72 2.86
N ASP A 829 -8.85 28.86 3.55
CA ASP A 829 -7.72 29.42 4.31
C ASP A 829 -7.28 28.50 5.46
N VAL A 830 -8.20 27.74 6.05
CA VAL A 830 -7.87 26.78 7.12
C VAL A 830 -7.19 25.57 6.51
N LEU A 831 -7.69 25.03 5.40
CA LEU A 831 -7.03 23.94 4.68
C LEU A 831 -5.63 24.33 4.22
N GLU A 832 -5.45 25.52 3.64
CA GLU A 832 -4.14 26.03 3.25
C GLU A 832 -3.20 26.12 4.45
N LYS A 833 -3.67 26.68 5.57
CA LYS A 833 -2.88 26.73 6.82
C LYS A 833 -2.53 25.35 7.35
N LEU A 834 -3.34 24.32 7.13
CA LEU A 834 -2.99 22.96 7.54
C LEU A 834 -1.82 22.41 6.71
N TYR A 835 -1.73 22.73 5.41
CA TYR A 835 -0.56 22.39 4.59
C TYR A 835 0.72 23.11 5.03
N PHE A 836 0.61 24.30 5.63
CA PHE A 836 1.74 25.02 6.21
C PHE A 836 2.03 24.62 7.67
N SER A 837 1.01 24.10 8.36
CA SER A 837 1.10 23.71 9.75
C SER A 837 1.67 22.31 9.86
N ARG A 838 2.94 22.23 10.25
CA ARG A 838 3.68 20.98 10.58
C ARG A 838 3.08 20.18 11.76
N LEU A 839 1.87 20.50 12.21
CA LEU A 839 1.16 19.81 13.30
C LEU A 839 0.23 18.70 12.78
N TYR A 840 -0.06 18.68 11.48
CA TYR A 840 -0.96 17.72 10.85
C TYR A 840 -0.24 17.00 9.71
N GLY A 841 -0.32 15.67 9.68
CA GLY A 841 0.20 14.89 8.57
C GLY A 841 -0.65 15.04 7.30
N LEU A 842 -0.07 14.76 6.14
CA LEU A 842 -0.76 14.85 4.85
C LEU A 842 -2.03 13.97 4.80
N THR A 843 -1.94 12.74 5.31
CA THR A 843 -3.06 11.78 5.38
C THR A 843 -4.24 12.29 6.22
N ASP A 844 -3.97 13.10 7.24
CA ASP A 844 -5.01 13.75 8.03
C ASP A 844 -5.73 14.85 7.24
N ILE A 845 -5.01 15.58 6.39
CA ILE A 845 -5.56 16.65 5.55
C ILE A 845 -6.41 16.04 4.43
N GLU A 846 -5.92 14.99 3.77
CA GLU A 846 -6.64 14.27 2.71
C GLU A 846 -7.92 13.60 3.24
N GLY A 847 -7.82 12.93 4.40
CA GLY A 847 -8.99 12.33 5.05
C GLY A 847 -10.07 13.36 5.39
N LEU A 848 -9.67 14.56 5.85
CA LEU A 848 -10.59 15.67 6.08
C LEU A 848 -11.24 16.15 4.77
N GLN A 849 -10.47 16.33 3.70
CA GLN A 849 -11.00 16.76 2.40
C GLN A 849 -12.05 15.79 1.87
N GLN A 850 -11.76 14.48 1.88
CA GLN A 850 -12.71 13.44 1.46
C GLN A 850 -13.98 13.44 2.31
N ALA A 851 -13.86 13.65 3.62
CA ALA A 851 -15.00 13.72 4.52
C ALA A 851 -15.88 14.96 4.26
N ILE A 852 -15.27 16.11 3.91
CA ILE A 852 -16.00 17.33 3.50
C ILE A 852 -16.80 17.06 2.23
N VAL A 853 -16.19 16.47 1.20
CA VAL A 853 -16.85 16.16 -0.08
C VAL A 853 -18.06 15.23 0.13
N LEU A 854 -17.88 14.12 0.84
CA LEU A 854 -18.97 13.19 1.16
C LEU A 854 -20.06 13.81 2.03
N GLY A 855 -19.68 14.64 3.01
CA GLY A 855 -20.62 15.37 3.85
C GLY A 855 -21.50 16.34 3.04
N LEU A 856 -20.90 17.06 2.08
CA LEU A 856 -21.62 17.95 1.18
C LEU A 856 -22.59 17.21 0.25
N ASP A 857 -22.17 16.07 -0.30
CA ASP A 857 -23.01 15.22 -1.14
C ASP A 857 -24.23 14.68 -0.37
N ILE A 858 -24.05 14.28 0.90
CA ILE A 858 -25.14 13.86 1.78
C ILE A 858 -26.11 15.01 2.05
N LEU A 859 -25.61 16.20 2.41
CA LEU A 859 -26.45 17.38 2.63
C LEU A 859 -27.25 17.75 1.36
N SER A 860 -26.62 17.68 0.18
CA SER A 860 -27.28 17.88 -1.12
C SER A 860 -28.40 16.86 -1.37
N SER A 861 -28.13 15.57 -1.09
CA SER A 861 -29.10 14.49 -1.21
C SER A 861 -30.30 14.69 -0.28
N MET A 862 -30.06 15.03 1.00
CA MET A 862 -31.11 15.33 1.97
C MET A 862 -31.95 16.55 1.57
N LEU A 863 -31.33 17.60 1.03
CA LEU A 863 -32.03 18.79 0.52
C LEU A 863 -32.88 18.49 -0.72
N SER A 864 -32.41 17.59 -1.58
CA SER A 864 -33.16 17.16 -2.77
C SER A 864 -34.43 16.40 -2.39
N ASP A 865 -34.33 15.47 -1.43
CA ASP A 865 -35.49 14.73 -0.90
C ASP A 865 -36.46 15.63 -0.12
N PHE A 866 -35.96 16.69 0.54
CA PHE A 866 -36.77 17.68 1.22
C PHE A 866 -37.72 18.42 0.26
N SER A 867 -37.33 18.62 -1.00
CA SER A 867 -38.17 19.30 -2.00
C SER A 867 -39.49 18.56 -2.32
N MET A 868 -39.61 17.28 -1.93
CA MET A 868 -40.77 16.43 -2.15
C MET A 868 -41.70 16.29 -0.94
N VAL A 869 -41.35 16.83 0.25
CA VAL A 869 -42.11 16.61 1.50
C VAL A 869 -42.38 17.94 2.24
N VAL A 870 -43.66 18.23 2.54
CA VAL A 870 -44.14 19.48 3.20
C VAL A 870 -43.91 19.46 4.74
N PRO A 871 -44.23 20.52 5.50
CA PRO A 871 -43.33 21.44 6.20
C PRO A 871 -43.07 21.06 7.68
N THR A 872 -42.82 19.79 8.01
CA THR A 872 -42.59 19.35 9.41
C THR A 872 -41.12 19.36 9.85
N PHE A 873 -40.18 19.62 8.94
CA PHE A 873 -38.75 19.44 9.20
C PHE A 873 -37.99 20.77 9.36
N THR A 874 -38.47 21.63 10.28
CA THR A 874 -37.89 22.95 10.56
C THR A 874 -36.48 22.88 11.15
N VAL A 875 -36.12 21.78 11.82
CA VAL A 875 -34.85 21.63 12.54
C VAL A 875 -33.66 21.47 11.59
N PHE A 876 -33.78 20.64 10.55
CA PHE A 876 -32.72 20.45 9.56
C PHE A 876 -32.41 21.74 8.78
N CYS A 877 -33.43 22.41 8.23
CA CYS A 877 -33.23 23.68 7.52
C CYS A 877 -32.64 24.75 8.43
N GLN A 878 -33.06 24.80 9.69
CA GLN A 878 -32.48 25.71 10.67
C GLN A 878 -31.00 25.39 10.92
N ALA A 879 -30.61 24.12 11.02
CA ALA A 879 -29.21 23.75 11.20
C ALA A 879 -28.31 24.16 10.01
N VAL A 880 -28.76 23.93 8.78
CA VAL A 880 -27.97 24.24 7.55
C VAL A 880 -27.89 25.75 7.27
N ILE A 881 -28.99 26.48 7.49
CA ILE A 881 -29.09 27.93 7.18
C ILE A 881 -28.64 28.79 8.36
N SER A 882 -28.48 28.22 9.56
CA SER A 882 -28.12 29.01 10.74
C SER A 882 -26.78 29.74 10.57
N GLN A 883 -26.81 31.05 10.79
CA GLN A 883 -25.61 31.88 10.91
C GLN A 883 -24.84 31.64 12.23
N THR A 884 -25.34 30.80 13.13
CA THR A 884 -24.74 30.52 14.43
C THR A 884 -23.94 29.22 14.49
N ALA A 885 -23.79 28.49 13.37
CA ALA A 885 -22.92 27.32 13.32
C ALA A 885 -21.47 27.78 13.58
N LYS A 886 -20.87 27.29 14.67
CA LYS A 886 -19.47 27.54 15.01
C LYS A 886 -18.61 26.42 14.39
N PRO A 887 -17.43 26.74 13.82
CA PRO A 887 -16.78 28.05 13.78
C PRO A 887 -17.23 28.96 12.62
N VAL A 888 -17.77 28.41 11.53
CA VAL A 888 -18.20 29.15 10.32
C VAL A 888 -19.54 28.61 9.81
N PRO A 889 -20.48 29.44 9.33
CA PRO A 889 -21.72 28.95 8.70
C PRO A 889 -21.47 28.06 7.49
N VAL A 890 -22.29 27.01 7.30
CA VAL A 890 -22.14 26.02 6.22
C VAL A 890 -22.03 26.70 4.84
N VAL A 891 -22.92 27.67 4.55
CA VAL A 891 -22.93 28.40 3.28
C VAL A 891 -21.63 29.19 3.05
N THR A 892 -21.07 29.79 4.10
CA THR A 892 -19.82 30.55 4.01
C THR A 892 -18.62 29.64 3.78
N ALA A 893 -18.58 28.47 4.44
CA ALA A 893 -17.55 27.48 4.21
C ALA A 893 -17.56 26.97 2.76
N VAL A 894 -18.75 26.62 2.22
CA VAL A 894 -18.90 26.18 0.83
C VAL A 894 -18.41 27.21 -0.17
N ILE A 895 -18.79 28.49 0.00
CA ILE A 895 -18.34 29.57 -0.91
C ILE A 895 -16.81 29.72 -0.89
N SER A 896 -16.19 29.60 0.29
CA SER A 896 -14.73 29.64 0.42
C SER A 896 -14.06 28.44 -0.27
N LEU A 897 -14.61 27.23 -0.12
CA LEU A 897 -14.07 26.02 -0.73
C LEU A 897 -14.13 26.04 -2.27
N MET A 898 -15.09 26.75 -2.89
CA MET A 898 -15.11 26.92 -4.35
C MET A 898 -13.86 27.61 -4.93
N SER A 899 -13.11 28.34 -4.09
CA SER A 899 -11.84 28.99 -4.49
C SER A 899 -10.59 28.17 -4.17
N PHE A 900 -10.74 26.95 -3.65
CA PHE A 900 -9.62 26.11 -3.25
C PHE A 900 -8.99 25.41 -4.47
N PHE A 901 -7.72 25.72 -4.76
CA PHE A 901 -7.06 25.28 -6.01
C PHE A 901 -6.40 23.90 -5.93
N ARG A 902 -6.08 23.41 -4.72
CA ARG A 902 -5.34 22.13 -4.55
C ARG A 902 -6.22 20.91 -4.81
N ASN A 903 -7.54 21.03 -4.71
CA ASN A 903 -8.48 19.96 -4.97
C ASN A 903 -9.77 20.54 -5.60
N PRO A 904 -9.97 20.42 -6.92
CA PRO A 904 -11.11 21.01 -7.63
C PRO A 904 -12.42 20.18 -7.54
N CYS A 905 -12.41 19.03 -6.87
CA CYS A 905 -13.55 18.11 -6.77
C CYS A 905 -14.63 18.53 -5.77
#